data_AF-A0AA35L0S3-F1
#
_entry.id   AF-A0AA35L0S3-F1
#
_cell.length_a   1.000
_cell.length_b   1.000
_cell.length_c   1.000
_cell.angle_alpha   90.00
_cell.angle_beta   90.00
_cell.angle_gamma   90.00
#
_symmetry.space_group_name_H-M   'P 1'
#
loop_
_entity.id
_entity.type
_entity.pdbx_description
1 polymer ?
#
loop_
_entity_poly.entity_id
_entity_poly.type
_entity_poly.pdbx_seq_one_letter_code
_entity_poly.pdbx_strand_id
1 'polypeptide(L)'
;MKEDGVDNPAFEPSSPEGSEHKRAALSPGRLGHPALGASCSLDPEEHLCGIGRFAPAALQVCNNPKGYLLFYSLLSIFQGIVVNGLVNVSISTIEKRYDLNSSLTGIISSGYDISFCLLCLFISFYGERGHKPRWLAFASFLIALGALVFCLPHFTAGPYIYGDKVEDTCPVNLAAIKNATCKPGLKKTELSNYFYVFLLGQLIMGAGGTPLYTLGTAFIDDSVPKHKSSVYIGIGYGMSLMGPAIGYVLGGQLLNIYVDFHRHPRHDITPEDPRWVGAWWVAFVACSFSTCLLVAPFSYFPKQLPGTHKIRAEKISEAHHGGADVQSEYGGRSLRDFLLTLWLLLRNPVLMCLVFAASMEACVATGFATFLPKFIENQFGYTSSYSATLGGLVLVPGAAIGQIISGILVSKLKLNCKSILKFIVLTCSVALGFNMVFLIAICGNTPFAGVSEDYNGTGTLSNLTAPCNSHCRCLRSNYLPVCGTNGVQYFSACYAGCTSAVTIQDGSKVFTNCDCVVNPKSSTENIIYGATPGKCASNCSSLPLFLGFFFFTIVFTFMAVTPTTVAILRCVPERHRSFAMGVHMLFLRILGSIPGPILFGVSIDSTCTLWDIDKCGRKGSCWTYNNHRMAYMLVGISVIAKVISIIFTVTAVFIYNPPPEQLESSEKKEEAVTSVQL
;
A
#
# COMPACT_ATOMS: atom_id res chain seq x y z
N MET A 1 -21.74 23.78 -71.83
CA MET A 1 -20.53 22.98 -71.50
C MET A 1 -20.68 22.62 -70.03
N LYS A 2 -21.00 21.33 -69.76
CA LYS A 2 -20.81 20.49 -68.54
C LYS A 2 -20.85 21.11 -67.14
N GLU A 3 -21.34 20.48 -66.07
CA GLU A 3 -22.10 19.25 -65.72
C GLU A 3 -22.31 19.39 -64.18
N ASP A 4 -23.48 18.94 -63.68
CA ASP A 4 -23.79 18.24 -62.40
C ASP A 4 -22.95 18.54 -61.13
N GLY A 5 -23.48 18.70 -59.90
CA GLY A 5 -24.75 18.31 -59.30
C GLY A 5 -24.52 17.67 -57.91
N VAL A 6 -25.45 17.95 -56.99
CA VAL A 6 -25.83 17.24 -55.74
C VAL A 6 -25.38 17.82 -54.37
N ASP A 7 -26.39 18.33 -53.67
CA ASP A 7 -26.49 18.72 -52.25
C ASP A 7 -26.55 17.52 -51.28
N ASN A 8 -26.16 17.73 -50.01
CA ASN A 8 -26.91 17.21 -48.86
C ASN A 8 -26.65 18.04 -47.57
N PRO A 9 -27.66 18.45 -46.77
CA PRO A 9 -27.54 19.54 -45.83
C PRO A 9 -27.43 19.15 -44.33
N ALA A 10 -26.58 19.93 -43.65
CA ALA A 10 -26.77 20.70 -42.42
C ALA A 10 -27.61 20.18 -41.22
N PHE A 11 -26.89 20.06 -40.11
CA PHE A 11 -27.26 20.42 -38.73
C PHE A 11 -27.77 21.87 -38.62
N GLU A 12 -28.81 22.13 -37.80
CA GLU A 12 -28.77 23.00 -36.59
C GLU A 12 -30.16 23.24 -35.94
N PRO A 13 -30.22 23.68 -34.66
CA PRO A 13 -31.33 23.45 -33.71
C PRO A 13 -32.22 24.68 -33.44
N SER A 14 -33.32 24.50 -32.69
CA SER A 14 -33.96 25.60 -31.93
C SER A 14 -34.90 25.14 -30.80
N SER A 15 -34.92 25.93 -29.73
CA SER A 15 -35.96 26.12 -28.70
C SER A 15 -35.96 27.65 -28.38
N PRO A 16 -36.86 28.28 -27.57
CA PRO A 16 -37.90 27.76 -26.65
C PRO A 16 -39.23 28.58 -26.61
N GLU A 17 -40.06 28.34 -25.56
CA GLU A 17 -41.27 29.06 -25.06
C GLU A 17 -42.64 28.69 -25.69
N GLY A 18 -43.80 28.55 -25.03
CA GLY A 18 -44.27 28.65 -23.63
C GLY A 18 -45.81 28.87 -23.61
N SER A 19 -46.54 28.37 -22.58
CA SER A 19 -47.97 28.66 -22.22
C SER A 19 -49.08 27.97 -23.08
N GLU A 20 -50.25 27.46 -22.63
CA GLU A 20 -51.08 27.67 -21.44
C GLU A 20 -52.19 26.57 -21.32
N HIS A 21 -52.88 26.55 -20.17
CA HIS A 21 -53.92 25.63 -19.67
C HIS A 21 -55.17 25.31 -20.52
N LYS A 22 -55.73 24.10 -20.33
CA LYS A 22 -57.16 23.88 -19.97
C LYS A 22 -57.47 22.46 -19.45
N ARG A 23 -58.16 22.40 -18.30
CA ARG A 23 -58.80 21.23 -17.65
C ARG A 23 -60.29 21.18 -18.00
N ALA A 24 -60.85 19.99 -18.22
CA ALA A 24 -62.24 19.53 -17.95
C ALA A 24 -62.46 18.17 -18.68
N ALA A 25 -63.33 17.22 -18.33
CA ALA A 25 -64.03 16.74 -17.14
C ALA A 25 -64.74 15.41 -17.57
N LEU A 26 -64.83 14.44 -16.64
CA LEU A 26 -65.80 13.31 -16.47
C LEU A 26 -67.10 13.33 -17.33
N SER A 27 -67.77 12.28 -17.85
CA SER A 27 -67.96 10.82 -17.55
C SER A 27 -68.59 10.07 -18.78
N PRO A 28 -69.41 8.99 -18.69
CA PRO A 28 -69.00 7.59 -18.95
C PRO A 28 -69.76 6.84 -20.09
N GLY A 29 -69.13 5.80 -20.63
CA GLY A 29 -69.82 4.58 -21.11
C GLY A 29 -70.05 4.43 -22.62
N ARG A 30 -69.41 3.43 -23.23
CA ARG A 30 -70.04 2.25 -23.87
C ARG A 30 -69.00 1.36 -24.56
N LEU A 31 -69.28 0.06 -24.51
CA LEU A 31 -68.53 -1.05 -25.10
C LEU A 31 -68.25 -0.85 -26.60
N GLY A 32 -67.03 -1.23 -27.00
CA GLY A 32 -66.64 -1.58 -28.37
C GLY A 32 -65.19 -2.04 -28.38
N HIS A 33 -64.94 -3.31 -28.71
CA HIS A 33 -63.61 -3.89 -28.99
C HIS A 33 -62.80 -2.99 -29.94
N PRO A 34 -61.45 -2.90 -29.85
CA PRO A 34 -60.62 -3.95 -30.48
C PRO A 34 -59.17 -4.10 -29.94
N ALA A 35 -58.47 -5.04 -30.58
CA ALA A 35 -57.03 -5.07 -30.83
C ALA A 35 -56.11 -5.60 -29.72
N LEU A 36 -55.49 -6.72 -30.09
CA LEU A 36 -54.30 -7.36 -29.54
C LEU A 36 -53.14 -6.36 -29.53
N GLY A 37 -53.07 -5.53 -28.49
CA GLY A 37 -51.94 -4.64 -28.22
C GLY A 37 -50.88 -5.41 -27.46
N ALA A 38 -49.70 -5.53 -28.05
CA ALA A 38 -48.49 -5.97 -27.38
C ALA A 38 -48.30 -5.14 -26.09
N SER A 39 -48.67 -5.71 -24.94
CA SER A 39 -48.21 -5.24 -23.66
C SER A 39 -46.72 -5.53 -23.61
N CYS A 40 -45.92 -4.54 -23.98
CA CYS A 40 -44.54 -4.45 -23.57
C CYS A 40 -44.56 -4.54 -22.05
N SER A 41 -44.27 -5.73 -21.52
CA SER A 41 -44.13 -5.97 -20.09
C SER A 41 -43.11 -4.97 -19.57
N LEU A 42 -43.55 -4.09 -18.68
CA LEU A 42 -42.65 -3.27 -17.86
C LEU A 42 -41.57 -4.20 -17.29
N ASP A 43 -40.31 -3.92 -17.63
CA ASP A 43 -39.15 -4.56 -17.01
C ASP A 43 -39.30 -4.45 -15.47
N PRO A 44 -39.09 -5.53 -14.71
CA PRO A 44 -39.35 -5.57 -13.27
C PRO A 44 -38.36 -4.66 -12.53
N GLU A 45 -38.89 -3.75 -11.69
CA GLU A 45 -38.19 -2.89 -10.72
C GLU A 45 -36.71 -2.58 -11.03
N GLU A 46 -36.43 -1.52 -11.79
CA GLU A 46 -35.10 -0.94 -11.80
C GLU A 46 -34.70 -0.56 -10.36
N HIS A 47 -33.72 -1.26 -9.79
CA HIS A 47 -33.32 -1.06 -8.41
C HIS A 47 -32.82 0.37 -8.17
N LEU A 48 -33.65 1.17 -7.52
CA LEU A 48 -33.35 2.56 -7.15
C LEU A 48 -32.34 2.62 -6.00
N CYS A 49 -31.49 3.65 -6.01
CA CYS A 49 -30.60 3.98 -4.89
C CYS A 49 -31.41 4.56 -3.72
N GLY A 50 -31.42 3.91 -2.55
CA GLY A 50 -32.24 4.30 -1.41
C GLY A 50 -32.30 3.30 -0.26
N ILE A 51 -32.92 3.70 0.86
CA ILE A 51 -33.22 2.83 1.99
C ILE A 51 -34.75 2.70 2.12
N GLY A 52 -35.26 1.49 1.95
CA GLY A 52 -36.70 1.22 2.00
C GLY A 52 -37.43 1.98 0.90
N ARG A 53 -38.39 2.85 1.27
CA ARG A 53 -39.16 3.68 0.33
C ARG A 53 -38.54 5.04 0.03
N PHE A 54 -37.41 5.39 0.68
CA PHE A 54 -36.75 6.67 0.50
C PHE A 54 -35.65 6.55 -0.57
N ALA A 55 -35.94 7.06 -1.77
CA ALA A 55 -35.05 7.04 -2.94
C ALA A 55 -34.96 8.44 -3.59
N PRO A 56 -34.16 9.38 -3.04
CA PRO A 56 -34.10 10.76 -3.53
C PRO A 56 -33.43 10.85 -4.90
N ALA A 57 -33.91 11.76 -5.75
CA ALA A 57 -33.45 11.93 -7.14
C ALA A 57 -31.95 12.28 -7.24
N ALA A 58 -31.41 13.06 -6.29
CA ALA A 58 -29.99 13.43 -6.26
C ALA A 58 -29.06 12.20 -6.12
N LEU A 59 -29.49 11.16 -5.40
CA LEU A 59 -28.69 9.94 -5.21
C LEU A 59 -28.74 9.01 -6.44
N GLN A 60 -29.72 9.16 -7.33
CA GLN A 60 -29.81 8.35 -8.54
C GLN A 60 -28.72 8.70 -9.57
N VAL A 61 -28.16 9.91 -9.52
CA VAL A 61 -27.05 10.33 -10.39
C VAL A 61 -25.83 9.42 -10.22
N CYS A 62 -25.61 8.90 -9.01
CA CYS A 62 -24.53 7.97 -8.71
C CYS A 62 -24.93 6.49 -8.86
N ASN A 63 -26.17 6.15 -9.22
CA ASN A 63 -26.67 4.78 -9.37
C ASN A 63 -26.18 4.11 -10.67
N ASN A 64 -24.86 4.05 -10.83
CA ASN A 64 -24.19 3.43 -11.97
C ASN A 64 -22.78 2.97 -11.54
N PRO A 65 -22.11 2.14 -12.35
CA PRO A 65 -20.79 1.61 -11.99
C PRO A 65 -19.71 2.69 -11.75
N LYS A 66 -19.81 3.86 -12.41
CA LYS A 66 -18.86 4.96 -12.22
C LYS A 66 -19.03 5.63 -10.86
N GLY A 67 -20.28 5.84 -10.43
CA GLY A 67 -20.60 6.37 -9.11
C GLY A 67 -20.12 5.42 -8.01
N TYR A 68 -20.35 4.12 -8.16
CA TYR A 68 -19.81 3.13 -7.22
C TYR A 68 -18.28 3.13 -7.18
N LEU A 69 -17.60 3.19 -8.33
CA LEU A 69 -16.14 3.27 -8.40
C LEU A 69 -15.58 4.49 -7.68
N LEU A 70 -16.25 5.64 -7.75
CA LEU A 70 -15.83 6.85 -7.04
C LEU A 70 -15.79 6.61 -5.53
N PHE A 71 -16.89 6.14 -4.93
CA PHE A 71 -16.95 5.89 -3.50
C PHE A 71 -16.05 4.73 -3.05
N TYR A 72 -15.93 3.69 -3.88
CA TYR A 72 -14.96 2.60 -3.66
C TYR A 72 -13.52 3.11 -3.61
N SER A 73 -13.16 3.99 -4.55
CA SER A 73 -11.81 4.57 -4.62
C SER A 73 -11.54 5.50 -3.45
N LEU A 74 -12.52 6.32 -3.05
CA LEU A 74 -12.40 7.18 -1.86
C LEU A 74 -12.20 6.35 -0.59
N LEU A 75 -13.00 5.28 -0.40
CA LEU A 75 -12.83 4.39 0.74
C LEU A 75 -11.45 3.72 0.75
N SER A 76 -10.98 3.29 -0.43
CA SER A 76 -9.65 2.70 -0.58
C SER A 76 -8.52 3.68 -0.27
N ILE A 77 -8.66 4.95 -0.66
CA ILE A 77 -7.69 6.00 -0.32
C ILE A 77 -7.67 6.23 1.19
N PHE A 78 -8.82 6.44 1.84
CA PHE A 78 -8.85 6.69 3.28
C PHE A 78 -8.36 5.49 4.09
N GLN A 79 -8.73 4.27 3.70
CA GLN A 79 -8.18 3.06 4.30
C GLN A 79 -6.65 3.03 4.18
N GLY A 80 -6.11 3.32 2.99
CA GLY A 80 -4.68 3.38 2.74
C GLY A 80 -3.96 4.49 3.53
N ILE A 81 -4.56 5.69 3.61
CA ILE A 81 -4.05 6.82 4.41
C ILE A 81 -3.90 6.40 5.86
N VAL A 82 -4.97 5.86 6.46
CA VAL A 82 -4.99 5.55 7.90
C VAL A 82 -4.07 4.37 8.22
N VAL A 83 -4.28 3.23 7.55
CA VAL A 83 -3.64 1.96 7.93
C VAL A 83 -2.19 1.89 7.48
N ASN A 84 -1.91 2.26 6.23
CA ASN A 84 -0.60 2.06 5.61
C ASN A 84 0.27 3.33 5.61
N GLY A 85 -0.32 4.51 5.83
CA GLY A 85 0.39 5.78 5.93
C GLY A 85 0.55 6.25 7.38
N LEU A 86 -0.55 6.72 7.99
CA LEU A 86 -0.57 7.39 9.29
C LEU A 86 -0.09 6.50 10.44
N VAL A 87 -0.50 5.24 10.49
CA VAL A 87 0.00 4.29 11.50
C VAL A 87 1.51 4.18 11.40
N ASN A 88 2.02 3.85 10.20
CA ASN A 88 3.44 3.57 9.98
C ASN A 88 4.33 4.77 10.27
N VAL A 89 3.92 5.97 9.81
CA VAL A 89 4.68 7.21 10.09
C VAL A 89 4.65 7.60 11.57
N SER A 90 3.63 7.17 12.32
CA SER A 90 3.47 7.52 13.74
C SER A 90 4.16 6.55 14.70
N ILE A 91 4.69 5.40 14.23
CA ILE A 91 5.25 4.34 15.10
C ILE A 91 6.31 4.90 16.05
N SER A 92 7.35 5.57 15.54
CA SER A 92 8.46 6.09 16.35
C SER A 92 7.99 7.11 17.40
N THR A 93 6.98 7.91 17.06
CA THR A 93 6.37 8.89 17.94
C THR A 93 5.58 8.21 19.06
N ILE A 94 4.88 7.11 18.75
CA ILE A 94 4.12 6.29 19.70
C ILE A 94 5.07 5.53 20.63
N GLU A 95 6.12 4.90 20.10
CA GLU A 95 7.17 4.22 20.89
C GLU A 95 7.71 5.15 21.97
N LYS A 96 8.08 6.36 21.55
CA LYS A 96 8.66 7.38 22.41
C LYS A 96 7.69 7.92 23.46
N ARG A 97 6.43 8.18 23.09
CA ARG A 97 5.44 8.76 24.01
C ARG A 97 4.92 7.74 25.03
N TYR A 98 4.71 6.49 24.61
CA TYR A 98 4.04 5.46 25.44
C TYR A 98 5.00 4.42 26.01
N ASP A 99 6.31 4.61 25.83
CA ASP A 99 7.36 3.70 26.30
C ASP A 99 7.11 2.25 25.83
N LEU A 100 6.78 2.15 24.53
CA LEU A 100 6.58 0.88 23.85
C LEU A 100 7.87 0.47 23.16
N ASN A 101 8.24 -0.81 23.31
CA ASN A 101 9.34 -1.38 22.56
C ASN A 101 8.91 -1.67 21.10
N SER A 102 9.90 -1.79 20.22
CA SER A 102 9.64 -2.02 18.79
C SER A 102 8.95 -3.34 18.47
N SER A 103 9.03 -4.33 19.37
CA SER A 103 8.28 -5.58 19.21
C SER A 103 6.78 -5.40 19.45
N LEU A 104 6.37 -4.63 20.47
CA LEU A 104 4.97 -4.33 20.73
C LEU A 104 4.38 -3.43 19.63
N THR A 105 5.10 -2.41 19.18
CA THR A 105 4.65 -1.58 18.05
C THR A 105 4.64 -2.33 16.72
N GLY A 106 5.55 -3.28 16.53
CA GLY A 106 5.47 -4.27 15.44
C GLY A 106 4.17 -5.06 15.47
N ILE A 107 3.77 -5.59 16.63
CA ILE A 107 2.48 -6.29 16.79
C ILE A 107 1.29 -5.36 16.51
N ILE A 108 1.35 -4.10 16.95
CA ILE A 108 0.33 -3.09 16.62
C ILE A 108 0.21 -2.93 15.10
N SER A 109 1.33 -2.69 14.41
CA SER A 109 1.34 -2.52 12.95
C SER A 109 0.78 -3.74 12.22
N SER A 110 1.05 -4.96 12.71
CA SER A 110 0.52 -6.20 12.13
C SER A 110 -0.94 -6.49 12.51
N GLY A 111 -1.54 -5.75 13.45
CA GLY A 111 -2.90 -5.99 13.94
C GLY A 111 -3.95 -5.97 12.82
N TYR A 112 -3.80 -5.07 11.85
CA TYR A 112 -4.66 -5.00 10.66
C TYR A 112 -4.63 -6.32 9.86
N ASP A 113 -3.43 -6.84 9.59
CA ASP A 113 -3.24 -8.10 8.86
C ASP A 113 -3.77 -9.30 9.63
N ILE A 114 -3.54 -9.34 10.96
CA ILE A 114 -4.06 -10.40 11.84
C ILE A 114 -5.59 -10.48 11.73
N SER A 115 -6.29 -9.35 11.94
CA SER A 115 -7.75 -9.35 11.84
C SER A 115 -8.24 -9.65 10.43
N PHE A 116 -7.54 -9.16 9.40
CA PHE A 116 -7.91 -9.43 8.02
C PHE A 116 -7.83 -10.93 7.72
N CYS A 117 -6.72 -11.58 8.05
CA CYS A 117 -6.53 -13.02 7.82
C CYS A 117 -7.54 -13.88 8.57
N LEU A 118 -7.90 -13.51 9.79
CA LEU A 118 -8.89 -14.24 10.59
C LEU A 118 -10.31 -14.14 10.00
N LEU A 119 -10.69 -12.99 9.45
CA LEU A 119 -12.06 -12.71 9.04
C LEU A 119 -12.31 -12.82 7.54
N CYS A 120 -11.27 -12.81 6.70
CA CYS A 120 -11.44 -12.69 5.23
C CYS A 120 -12.23 -13.83 4.61
N LEU A 121 -11.99 -15.09 4.99
CA LEU A 121 -12.73 -16.22 4.45
C LEU A 121 -14.21 -16.16 4.86
N PHE A 122 -14.47 -15.85 6.12
CA PHE A 122 -15.83 -15.75 6.66
C PHE A 122 -16.61 -14.62 5.98
N ILE A 123 -16.07 -13.40 6.01
CA ILE A 123 -16.70 -12.22 5.41
C ILE A 123 -16.94 -12.42 3.92
N SER A 124 -15.98 -13.02 3.20
CA SER A 124 -16.10 -13.22 1.76
C SER A 124 -17.15 -14.28 1.40
N PHE A 125 -17.27 -15.35 2.19
CA PHE A 125 -18.26 -16.40 1.94
C PHE A 125 -19.70 -15.95 2.27
N TYR A 126 -19.92 -15.34 3.43
CA TYR A 126 -21.24 -14.88 3.85
C TYR A 126 -21.64 -13.59 3.13
N GLY A 127 -20.69 -12.71 2.87
CA GLY A 127 -20.90 -11.45 2.16
C GLY A 127 -21.27 -11.62 0.69
N GLU A 128 -20.80 -12.68 0.03
CA GLU A 128 -21.12 -12.98 -1.38
C GLU A 128 -22.63 -13.02 -1.66
N ARG A 129 -23.39 -13.59 -0.72
CA ARG A 129 -24.85 -13.78 -0.83
C ARG A 129 -25.64 -12.58 -0.30
N GLY A 130 -24.97 -11.76 0.50
CA GLY A 130 -25.54 -10.58 1.16
C GLY A 130 -25.69 -9.39 0.22
N HIS A 131 -25.89 -8.23 0.83
CA HIS A 131 -25.97 -6.96 0.12
C HIS A 131 -24.58 -6.32 0.10
N LYS A 132 -23.76 -6.61 -0.93
CA LYS A 132 -22.32 -6.23 -0.98
C LYS A 132 -22.07 -4.74 -0.64
N PRO A 133 -22.82 -3.75 -1.18
CA PRO A 133 -22.64 -2.35 -0.77
C PRO A 133 -22.88 -2.05 0.72
N ARG A 134 -23.82 -2.74 1.38
CA ARG A 134 -24.06 -2.55 2.82
C ARG A 134 -22.94 -3.15 3.68
N TRP A 135 -22.28 -4.20 3.22
CA TRP A 135 -21.05 -4.68 3.84
C TRP A 135 -19.93 -3.65 3.74
N LEU A 136 -19.85 -2.90 2.63
CA LEU A 136 -18.91 -1.77 2.48
C LEU A 136 -19.27 -0.56 3.36
N ALA A 137 -20.56 -0.30 3.57
CA ALA A 137 -20.99 0.72 4.53
C ALA A 137 -20.55 0.35 5.95
N PHE A 138 -20.74 -0.90 6.36
CA PHE A 138 -20.27 -1.41 7.64
C PHE A 138 -18.73 -1.38 7.75
N ALA A 139 -18.03 -1.74 6.67
CA ALA A 139 -16.57 -1.62 6.57
C ALA A 139 -16.08 -0.18 6.80
N SER A 140 -16.69 0.78 6.12
CA SER A 140 -16.39 2.21 6.25
C SER A 140 -16.61 2.69 7.69
N PHE A 141 -17.70 2.28 8.34
CA PHE A 141 -17.94 2.56 9.75
C PHE A 141 -16.85 1.97 10.66
N LEU A 142 -16.48 0.70 10.47
CA LEU A 142 -15.44 0.05 11.27
C LEU A 142 -14.07 0.71 11.08
N ILE A 143 -13.69 1.10 9.86
CA ILE A 143 -12.42 1.81 9.63
C ILE A 143 -12.43 3.15 10.37
N ALA A 144 -13.53 3.91 10.31
CA ALA A 144 -13.68 5.17 11.04
C ALA A 144 -13.60 4.98 12.56
N LEU A 145 -14.29 3.96 13.10
CA LEU A 145 -14.25 3.60 14.52
C LEU A 145 -12.85 3.19 14.96
N GLY A 146 -12.20 2.32 14.21
CA GLY A 146 -10.85 1.84 14.51
C GLY A 146 -9.82 2.97 14.50
N ALA A 147 -9.94 3.94 13.59
CA ALA A 147 -9.10 5.14 13.57
C ALA A 147 -9.29 6.02 14.82
N LEU A 148 -10.53 6.17 15.33
CA LEU A 148 -10.81 6.91 16.58
C LEU A 148 -10.26 6.18 17.80
N VAL A 149 -10.46 4.86 17.85
CA VAL A 149 -9.88 4.02 18.92
C VAL A 149 -8.36 4.14 18.91
N PHE A 150 -7.73 4.16 17.74
CA PHE A 150 -6.29 4.31 17.61
C PHE A 150 -5.76 5.66 18.12
N CYS A 151 -6.49 6.77 17.93
CA CYS A 151 -6.07 8.09 18.42
C CYS A 151 -6.50 8.41 19.87
N LEU A 152 -7.40 7.61 20.46
CA LEU A 152 -7.89 7.75 21.84
C LEU A 152 -6.80 7.91 22.91
N PRO A 153 -5.64 7.22 22.86
CA PRO A 153 -4.58 7.37 23.86
C PRO A 153 -4.09 8.81 24.02
N HIS A 154 -4.08 9.63 22.96
CA HIS A 154 -3.64 11.02 23.06
C HIS A 154 -4.52 11.83 24.03
N PHE A 155 -5.83 11.62 23.97
CA PHE A 155 -6.80 12.35 24.79
C PHE A 155 -6.84 11.89 26.25
N THR A 156 -6.34 10.68 26.53
CA THR A 156 -6.47 10.01 27.83
C THR A 156 -5.15 9.93 28.62
N ALA A 157 -3.98 10.01 27.97
CA ALA A 157 -2.68 9.80 28.60
C ALA A 157 -2.03 11.03 29.27
N GLY A 158 -2.72 12.16 29.39
CA GLY A 158 -2.16 13.40 29.96
C GLY A 158 -1.14 14.13 29.04
N PRO A 159 -0.57 15.26 29.48
CA PRO A 159 0.41 16.04 28.69
C PRO A 159 1.78 15.35 28.63
N TYR A 160 2.49 15.50 27.50
CA TYR A 160 3.83 14.94 27.32
C TYR A 160 4.91 15.75 28.06
N ILE A 161 5.81 15.06 28.78
CA ILE A 161 6.93 15.63 29.55
C ILE A 161 8.24 15.01 29.04
N TYR A 162 9.26 15.84 28.77
CA TYR A 162 10.56 15.41 28.24
C TYR A 162 11.73 15.80 29.17
N GLY A 163 12.85 15.04 29.11
CA GLY A 163 14.07 15.26 29.92
C GLY A 163 15.08 16.24 29.32
N ASP A 164 16.30 16.33 29.86
CA ASP A 164 17.34 17.30 29.43
C ASP A 164 18.05 16.94 28.10
N LYS A 165 18.69 17.94 27.46
CA LYS A 165 19.42 17.78 26.18
C LYS A 165 20.81 17.18 26.44
N VAL A 166 21.23 16.21 25.62
CA VAL A 166 22.56 15.57 25.70
C VAL A 166 23.40 15.95 24.48
N GLU A 167 24.63 16.44 24.68
CA GLU A 167 25.60 16.74 23.63
C GLU A 167 26.75 15.71 23.61
N ASP A 168 27.19 15.30 22.41
CA ASP A 168 28.19 14.22 22.20
C ASP A 168 29.52 14.76 21.60
N THR A 169 30.24 15.60 22.37
CA THR A 169 31.57 16.14 22.03
C THR A 169 32.68 15.55 22.91
N CYS A 170 33.96 15.72 22.53
CA CYS A 170 35.11 15.28 23.32
C CYS A 170 35.60 16.39 24.29
N PRO A 171 35.88 16.08 25.57
CA PRO A 171 35.61 14.83 26.29
C PRO A 171 34.13 14.72 26.68
N VAL A 172 33.64 13.48 26.82
CA VAL A 172 32.26 13.24 27.27
C VAL A 172 32.05 13.81 28.67
N ASN A 173 30.96 14.57 28.86
CA ASN A 173 30.60 15.08 30.17
C ASN A 173 30.23 13.93 31.13
N LEU A 174 31.00 13.75 32.20
CA LEU A 174 30.90 12.61 33.15
C LEU A 174 29.50 12.46 33.80
N ALA A 175 28.70 13.53 33.82
CA ALA A 175 27.31 13.49 34.28
C ALA A 175 26.42 12.57 33.41
N ALA A 176 26.70 12.46 32.11
CA ALA A 176 25.98 11.58 31.18
C ALA A 176 26.24 10.08 31.43
N ILE A 177 27.35 9.75 32.10
CA ILE A 177 27.78 8.37 32.38
C ILE A 177 27.07 7.80 33.61
N LYS A 178 26.72 8.64 34.60
CA LYS A 178 26.18 8.19 35.90
C LYS A 178 24.74 7.69 35.88
N ASN A 179 23.94 8.02 34.87
CA ASN A 179 22.53 7.59 34.79
C ASN A 179 22.30 6.29 34.01
N ALA A 180 23.38 5.63 33.55
CA ALA A 180 23.31 4.53 32.60
C ALA A 180 23.53 3.14 33.23
N THR A 181 22.97 2.89 34.40
CA THR A 181 22.95 1.52 34.95
C THR A 181 21.83 0.72 34.28
N CYS A 182 22.17 -0.40 33.64
CA CYS A 182 21.20 -1.41 33.20
C CYS A 182 20.42 -1.92 34.42
N LYS A 183 19.22 -1.38 34.69
CA LYS A 183 18.29 -1.96 35.65
C LYS A 183 17.36 -2.91 34.90
N PRO A 184 17.55 -4.23 34.97
CA PRO A 184 16.58 -5.17 34.43
C PRO A 184 15.30 -5.05 35.26
N GLY A 185 14.19 -4.65 34.64
CA GLY A 185 12.88 -4.61 35.30
C GLY A 185 12.42 -3.24 35.79
N LEU A 186 12.65 -2.17 35.03
CA LEU A 186 11.88 -0.93 35.23
C LEU A 186 10.39 -1.28 35.08
N LYS A 187 9.60 -1.04 36.13
CA LYS A 187 8.15 -1.26 36.13
C LYS A 187 7.57 -0.65 34.85
N LYS A 188 6.82 -1.46 34.07
CA LYS A 188 6.05 -0.94 32.94
C LYS A 188 5.27 0.28 33.43
N THR A 189 5.57 1.42 32.86
CA THR A 189 4.84 2.66 33.09
C THR A 189 3.36 2.39 32.76
N GLU A 190 2.40 2.92 33.54
CA GLU A 190 0.95 2.76 33.27
C GLU A 190 0.60 3.12 31.80
N LEU A 191 1.38 4.01 31.17
CA LEU A 191 1.26 4.36 29.75
C LEU A 191 1.52 3.20 28.77
N SER A 192 2.33 2.21 29.12
CA SER A 192 2.62 1.06 28.26
C SER A 192 1.36 0.19 28.03
N ASN A 193 0.37 0.27 28.93
CA ASN A 193 -0.92 -0.42 28.78
C ASN A 193 -1.75 0.09 27.60
N TYR A 194 -1.49 1.30 27.07
CA TYR A 194 -2.14 1.80 25.85
C TYR A 194 -1.84 0.95 24.61
N PHE A 195 -0.83 0.07 24.67
CA PHE A 195 -0.60 -0.98 23.67
C PHE A 195 -1.89 -1.70 23.26
N TYR A 196 -2.73 -2.10 24.23
CA TYR A 196 -3.96 -2.84 23.95
C TYR A 196 -4.99 -2.00 23.19
N VAL A 197 -5.02 -0.69 23.43
CA VAL A 197 -5.92 0.25 22.72
C VAL A 197 -5.48 0.43 21.27
N PHE A 198 -4.18 0.61 21.03
CA PHE A 198 -3.63 0.69 19.67
C PHE A 198 -3.87 -0.61 18.89
N LEU A 199 -3.65 -1.76 19.54
CA LEU A 199 -3.90 -3.06 18.93
C LEU A 199 -5.39 -3.26 18.60
N LEU A 200 -6.29 -2.87 19.51
CA LEU A 200 -7.73 -2.94 19.27
C LEU A 200 -8.15 -2.07 18.07
N GLY A 201 -7.63 -0.83 17.98
CA GLY A 201 -7.90 0.04 16.83
C GLY A 201 -7.50 -0.62 15.50
N GLN A 202 -6.32 -1.25 15.47
CA GLN A 202 -5.81 -1.98 14.30
C GLN A 202 -6.66 -3.20 13.92
N LEU A 203 -7.08 -3.99 14.91
CA LEU A 203 -7.96 -5.14 14.68
C LEU A 203 -9.31 -4.68 14.09
N ILE A 204 -9.91 -3.62 14.63
CA ILE A 204 -11.17 -3.06 14.12
C ILE A 204 -11.01 -2.56 12.67
N MET A 205 -9.92 -1.84 12.37
CA MET A 205 -9.62 -1.42 11.00
C MET A 205 -9.41 -2.61 10.06
N GLY A 206 -8.79 -3.71 10.52
CA GLY A 206 -8.60 -4.94 9.74
C GLY A 206 -9.92 -5.64 9.38
N ALA A 207 -10.84 -5.70 10.34
CA ALA A 207 -12.20 -6.18 10.09
C ALA A 207 -12.93 -5.32 9.05
N GLY A 208 -12.80 -3.98 9.14
CA GLY A 208 -13.38 -3.05 8.17
C GLY A 208 -12.70 -3.06 6.80
N GLY A 209 -11.39 -3.30 6.72
CA GLY A 209 -10.66 -3.38 5.46
C GLY A 209 -10.97 -4.63 4.64
N THR A 210 -11.54 -5.66 5.28
CA THR A 210 -11.76 -6.96 4.65
C THR A 210 -12.79 -6.93 3.49
N PRO A 211 -14.03 -6.44 3.68
CA PRO A 211 -15.01 -6.31 2.58
C PRO A 211 -14.54 -5.49 1.37
N LEU A 212 -13.61 -4.55 1.58
CA LEU A 212 -13.15 -3.64 0.53
C LEU A 212 -12.51 -4.40 -0.64
N TYR A 213 -11.51 -5.23 -0.34
CA TYR A 213 -10.72 -5.95 -1.35
C TYR A 213 -11.33 -7.29 -1.79
N THR A 214 -12.43 -7.72 -1.16
CA THR A 214 -13.11 -8.98 -1.51
C THR A 214 -14.47 -8.70 -2.15
N LEU A 215 -15.44 -8.28 -1.35
CA LEU A 215 -16.81 -8.01 -1.79
C LEU A 215 -16.87 -6.79 -2.72
N GLY A 216 -16.08 -5.75 -2.43
CA GLY A 216 -16.08 -4.52 -3.22
C GLY A 216 -15.56 -4.73 -4.63
N THR A 217 -14.45 -5.46 -4.77
CA THR A 217 -13.89 -5.82 -6.08
C THR A 217 -14.82 -6.75 -6.85
N ALA A 218 -15.41 -7.76 -6.19
CA ALA A 218 -16.37 -8.65 -6.84
C ALA A 218 -17.64 -7.90 -7.31
N PHE A 219 -18.12 -6.92 -6.54
CA PHE A 219 -19.25 -6.10 -6.94
C PHE A 219 -18.96 -5.24 -8.18
N ILE A 220 -17.74 -4.69 -8.30
CA ILE A 220 -17.31 -3.99 -9.51
C ILE A 220 -17.38 -4.94 -10.71
N ASP A 221 -16.79 -6.12 -10.59
CA ASP A 221 -16.77 -7.10 -11.68
C ASP A 221 -18.18 -7.51 -12.11
N ASP A 222 -19.07 -7.77 -11.15
CA ASP A 222 -20.45 -8.14 -11.40
C ASP A 222 -21.23 -7.04 -12.13
N SER A 223 -20.93 -5.77 -11.85
CA SER A 223 -21.72 -4.61 -12.29
C SER A 223 -21.33 -4.06 -13.66
N VAL A 224 -20.26 -4.55 -14.29
CA VAL A 224 -19.79 -4.04 -15.58
C VAL A 224 -19.56 -5.16 -16.60
N PRO A 225 -19.60 -4.84 -17.92
CA PRO A 225 -19.26 -5.80 -18.96
C PRO A 225 -17.86 -6.40 -18.76
N LYS A 226 -17.69 -7.68 -19.12
CA LYS A 226 -16.46 -8.47 -18.95
C LYS A 226 -15.18 -7.76 -19.38
N HIS A 227 -15.22 -7.07 -20.52
CA HIS A 227 -14.07 -6.33 -21.05
C HIS A 227 -13.81 -5.02 -20.32
N LYS A 228 -14.80 -4.41 -19.66
CA LYS A 228 -14.63 -3.15 -18.93
C LYS A 228 -14.23 -3.36 -17.46
N SER A 229 -14.49 -4.53 -16.89
CA SER A 229 -14.15 -4.88 -15.50
C SER A 229 -12.70 -4.56 -15.12
N SER A 230 -11.74 -4.90 -15.99
CA SER A 230 -10.32 -4.65 -15.75
C SER A 230 -9.97 -3.18 -15.56
N VAL A 231 -10.66 -2.25 -16.24
CA VAL A 231 -10.43 -0.80 -16.08
C VAL A 231 -10.89 -0.33 -14.72
N TYR A 232 -12.09 -0.75 -14.29
CA TYR A 232 -12.64 -0.33 -13.01
C TYR A 232 -11.85 -0.90 -11.83
N ILE A 233 -11.46 -2.18 -11.91
CA ILE A 233 -10.59 -2.81 -10.90
C ILE A 233 -9.21 -2.14 -10.88
N GLY A 234 -8.62 -1.88 -12.05
CA GLY A 234 -7.31 -1.22 -12.16
C GLY A 234 -7.30 0.20 -11.60
N ILE A 235 -8.36 0.99 -11.84
CA ILE A 235 -8.52 2.32 -11.22
C ILE A 235 -8.70 2.17 -9.71
N GLY A 236 -9.60 1.30 -9.25
CA GLY A 236 -9.87 1.13 -7.82
C GLY A 236 -8.63 0.73 -7.02
N TYR A 237 -7.87 -0.25 -7.50
CA TYR A 237 -6.61 -0.64 -6.85
C TYR A 237 -5.52 0.43 -7.02
N GLY A 238 -5.44 1.10 -8.18
CA GLY A 238 -4.50 2.21 -8.41
C GLY A 238 -4.70 3.35 -7.40
N MET A 239 -5.94 3.73 -7.13
CA MET A 239 -6.27 4.75 -6.12
C MET A 239 -5.93 4.28 -4.70
N SER A 240 -6.04 2.97 -4.40
CA SER A 240 -5.65 2.44 -3.09
C SER A 240 -4.16 2.61 -2.77
N LEU A 241 -3.31 2.67 -3.80
CA LEU A 241 -1.87 2.89 -3.67
C LEU A 241 -1.51 4.35 -3.39
N MET A 242 -2.38 5.30 -3.78
CA MET A 242 -2.19 6.72 -3.48
C MET A 242 -2.43 7.02 -2.00
N GLY A 243 -3.32 6.26 -1.34
CA GLY A 243 -3.66 6.44 0.07
C GLY A 243 -2.43 6.47 1.01
N PRO A 244 -1.57 5.43 1.01
CA PRO A 244 -0.36 5.42 1.83
C PRO A 244 0.54 6.64 1.60
N ALA A 245 0.77 7.06 0.35
CA ALA A 245 1.59 8.24 0.05
C ALA A 245 1.01 9.52 0.67
N ILE A 246 -0.30 9.73 0.51
CA ILE A 246 -0.99 10.86 1.13
C ILE A 246 -0.85 10.80 2.65
N GLY A 247 -0.99 9.61 3.26
CA GLY A 247 -0.84 9.42 4.69
C GLY A 247 0.58 9.69 5.21
N TYR A 248 1.63 9.25 4.50
CA TYR A 248 3.02 9.56 4.86
C TYR A 248 3.32 11.05 4.76
N VAL A 249 2.89 11.71 3.69
CA VAL A 249 3.10 13.16 3.50
C VAL A 249 2.33 13.94 4.55
N LEU A 250 1.02 13.70 4.68
CA LEU A 250 0.16 14.39 5.65
C LEU A 250 0.64 14.15 7.09
N GLY A 251 0.91 12.90 7.45
CA GLY A 251 1.41 12.53 8.77
C GLY A 251 2.79 13.13 9.05
N GLY A 252 3.72 13.06 8.10
CA GLY A 252 5.06 13.65 8.23
C GLY A 252 5.02 15.17 8.45
N GLN A 253 4.16 15.89 7.74
CA GLN A 253 3.98 17.34 7.96
C GLN A 253 3.38 17.64 9.33
N LEU A 254 2.38 16.85 9.78
CA LEU A 254 1.78 17.02 11.10
C LEU A 254 2.74 16.65 12.24
N LEU A 255 3.73 15.80 11.99
CA LEU A 255 4.77 15.49 12.97
C LEU A 255 5.72 16.66 13.23
N ASN A 256 5.80 17.65 12.34
CA ASN A 256 6.54 18.90 12.58
C ASN A 256 5.80 19.88 13.51
N ILE A 257 4.56 19.56 13.90
CA ILE A 257 3.76 20.33 14.85
C ILE A 257 3.84 19.64 16.21
N TYR A 258 4.07 20.40 17.28
CA TYR A 258 4.21 19.85 18.63
C TYR A 258 2.93 19.13 19.08
N VAL A 259 3.06 17.94 19.69
CA VAL A 259 1.91 17.07 20.00
C VAL A 259 0.81 17.72 20.85
N ASP A 260 1.16 18.60 21.79
CA ASP A 260 0.23 19.30 22.69
C ASP A 260 0.12 20.81 22.33
N PHE A 261 0.18 21.15 21.04
CA PHE A 261 0.13 22.53 20.52
C PHE A 261 -1.07 23.35 21.04
N HIS A 262 -2.19 22.70 21.37
CA HIS A 262 -3.40 23.36 21.88
C HIS A 262 -3.34 23.72 23.37
N ARG A 263 -2.46 23.06 24.14
CA ARG A 263 -2.37 23.26 25.60
C ARG A 263 -1.28 24.26 25.95
N HIS A 264 -0.05 24.04 25.49
CA HIS A 264 1.11 24.88 25.79
C HIS A 264 2.07 24.97 24.58
N PRO A 265 2.06 26.05 23.80
CA PRO A 265 3.10 26.30 22.81
C PRO A 265 4.39 26.69 23.55
N ARG A 266 5.24 25.70 23.88
CA ARG A 266 6.59 25.97 24.41
C ARG A 266 7.57 25.97 23.25
N HIS A 267 8.36 27.04 23.17
CA HIS A 267 9.30 27.32 22.07
C HIS A 267 10.69 26.71 22.27
N ASP A 268 10.91 25.96 23.36
CA ASP A 268 12.24 25.54 23.80
C ASP A 268 12.79 24.31 23.04
N ILE A 269 11.95 23.66 22.22
CA ILE A 269 12.30 22.46 21.45
C ILE A 269 11.84 22.60 20.00
N THR A 270 12.64 22.09 19.08
CA THR A 270 12.36 22.07 17.64
C THR A 270 12.16 20.64 17.14
N PRO A 271 11.58 20.42 15.95
CA PRO A 271 11.40 19.09 15.36
C PRO A 271 12.69 18.25 15.23
N GLU A 272 13.85 18.91 15.18
CA GLU A 272 15.18 18.28 15.11
C GLU A 272 15.67 17.76 16.46
N ASP A 273 15.03 18.13 17.58
CA ASP A 273 15.42 17.68 18.90
C ASP A 273 15.00 16.21 19.11
N PRO A 274 15.91 15.31 19.56
CA PRO A 274 15.59 13.91 19.83
C PRO A 274 14.57 13.70 20.94
N ARG A 275 14.06 14.74 21.60
CA ARG A 275 12.96 14.71 22.59
C ARG A 275 11.59 15.09 22.01
N TRP A 276 11.54 15.60 20.77
CA TRP A 276 10.33 16.03 20.08
C TRP A 276 9.31 14.91 19.84
N VAL A 277 8.03 15.20 20.06
CA VAL A 277 6.89 14.31 19.74
C VAL A 277 5.89 15.13 18.94
N GLY A 278 5.61 14.67 17.72
CA GLY A 278 4.74 15.37 16.78
C GLY A 278 3.24 15.11 16.99
N ALA A 279 2.39 15.93 16.38
CA ALA A 279 0.93 15.87 16.47
C ALA A 279 0.30 14.75 15.61
N TRP A 280 0.73 13.51 15.86
CA TRP A 280 0.35 12.31 15.11
C TRP A 280 -1.16 12.02 15.05
N TRP A 281 -1.92 12.44 16.07
CA TRP A 281 -3.34 12.10 16.24
C TRP A 281 -4.30 12.88 15.32
N VAL A 282 -3.90 14.07 14.84
CA VAL A 282 -4.80 15.02 14.17
C VAL A 282 -5.37 14.43 12.88
N ALA A 283 -4.52 13.82 12.04
CA ALA A 283 -4.97 13.22 10.79
C ALA A 283 -5.86 11.99 11.00
N PHE A 284 -5.73 11.25 12.10
CA PHE A 284 -6.63 10.14 12.41
C PHE A 284 -8.06 10.61 12.67
N VAL A 285 -8.22 11.73 13.38
CA VAL A 285 -9.54 12.33 13.64
C VAL A 285 -10.18 12.82 12.34
N ALA A 286 -9.42 13.55 11.51
CA ALA A 286 -9.90 14.04 10.22
C ALA A 286 -10.27 12.89 9.26
N CYS A 287 -9.43 11.85 9.16
CA CYS A 287 -9.70 10.70 8.31
C CYS A 287 -10.87 9.86 8.84
N SER A 288 -11.05 9.75 10.16
CA SER A 288 -12.21 9.06 10.72
C SER A 288 -13.52 9.74 10.32
N PHE A 289 -13.60 11.07 10.48
CA PHE A 289 -14.78 11.83 10.06
C PHE A 289 -15.05 11.64 8.56
N SER A 290 -14.05 11.83 7.71
CA SER A 290 -14.18 11.66 6.26
C SER A 290 -14.58 10.23 5.85
N THR A 291 -14.06 9.21 6.54
CA THR A 291 -14.42 7.82 6.27
C THR A 291 -15.85 7.52 6.75
N CYS A 292 -16.29 8.11 7.85
CA CYS A 292 -17.66 7.97 8.36
C CYS A 292 -18.69 8.57 7.39
N LEU A 293 -18.36 9.66 6.69
CA LEU A 293 -19.23 10.23 5.65
C LEU A 293 -19.50 9.25 4.50
N LEU A 294 -18.64 8.26 4.26
CA LEU A 294 -18.82 7.25 3.21
C LEU A 294 -19.84 6.16 3.60
N VAL A 295 -20.25 6.06 4.86
CA VAL A 295 -21.29 5.10 5.29
C VAL A 295 -22.60 5.36 4.56
N ALA A 296 -22.98 6.63 4.43
CA ALA A 296 -24.21 7.05 3.78
C ALA A 296 -24.29 6.59 2.30
N PRO A 297 -23.38 6.97 1.38
CA PRO A 297 -23.45 6.57 -0.02
C PRO A 297 -23.47 5.05 -0.20
N PHE A 298 -22.66 4.28 0.54
CA PHE A 298 -22.68 2.81 0.47
C PHE A 298 -23.97 2.18 0.98
N SER A 299 -24.66 2.81 1.93
CA SER A 299 -25.93 2.33 2.47
C SER A 299 -27.08 2.47 1.47
N TYR A 300 -27.00 3.46 0.56
CA TYR A 300 -28.03 3.75 -0.42
C TYR A 300 -27.91 2.93 -1.71
N PHE A 301 -26.70 2.49 -2.09
CA PHE A 301 -26.55 1.67 -3.31
C PHE A 301 -27.46 0.43 -3.26
N PRO A 302 -28.10 0.05 -4.38
CA PRO A 302 -28.92 -1.16 -4.45
C PRO A 302 -28.09 -2.44 -4.39
N LYS A 303 -28.75 -3.58 -4.16
CA LYS A 303 -28.07 -4.89 -4.09
C LYS A 303 -27.37 -5.25 -5.41
N GLN A 304 -27.94 -4.80 -6.52
CA GLN A 304 -27.40 -4.93 -7.86
C GLN A 304 -27.67 -3.62 -8.59
N LEU A 305 -26.70 -3.15 -9.39
CA LEU A 305 -26.87 -1.92 -10.16
C LEU A 305 -27.83 -2.15 -11.34
N PRO A 306 -28.52 -1.10 -11.82
CA PRO A 306 -29.37 -1.18 -13.01
C PRO A 306 -28.62 -1.78 -14.20
N GLY A 307 -29.26 -2.71 -14.92
CA GLY A 307 -28.66 -3.40 -16.07
C GLY A 307 -27.74 -4.59 -15.74
N THR A 308 -27.46 -4.88 -14.47
CA THR A 308 -26.61 -6.02 -14.06
C THR A 308 -27.13 -7.36 -14.58
N HIS A 309 -28.45 -7.55 -14.60
CA HIS A 309 -29.08 -8.78 -15.12
C HIS A 309 -28.78 -9.01 -16.61
N LYS A 310 -28.90 -7.96 -17.44
CA LYS A 310 -28.59 -8.01 -18.88
C LYS A 310 -27.10 -8.31 -19.10
N ILE A 311 -26.23 -7.62 -18.35
CA ILE A 311 -24.77 -7.85 -18.39
C ILE A 311 -24.41 -9.29 -17.99
N ARG A 312 -25.07 -9.85 -16.97
CA ARG A 312 -24.80 -11.23 -16.51
C ARG A 312 -25.24 -12.27 -17.54
N ALA A 313 -26.39 -12.06 -18.18
CA ALA A 313 -26.88 -12.97 -19.22
C ALA A 313 -25.95 -13.01 -20.45
N GLU A 314 -25.27 -11.91 -20.76
CA GLU A 314 -24.32 -11.81 -21.88
C GLU A 314 -22.91 -12.34 -21.56
N LYS A 315 -22.58 -12.60 -20.28
CA LYS A 315 -21.24 -13.04 -19.88
C LYS A 315 -21.05 -14.54 -20.16
N ILE A 316 -20.30 -14.86 -21.21
CA ILE A 316 -19.80 -16.23 -21.44
C ILE A 316 -18.82 -16.60 -20.31
N SER A 317 -19.12 -17.71 -19.62
CA SER A 317 -18.29 -18.26 -18.54
C SER A 317 -16.91 -18.65 -19.08
N GLU A 318 -15.86 -18.25 -18.36
CA GLU A 318 -14.48 -18.69 -18.59
C GLU A 318 -13.98 -19.54 -17.41
N ALA A 319 -14.91 -20.07 -16.60
CA ALA A 319 -14.56 -20.86 -15.44
C ALA A 319 -13.75 -22.09 -15.85
N HIS A 320 -12.70 -22.40 -15.11
CA HIS A 320 -11.85 -23.55 -15.41
C HIS A 320 -12.67 -24.84 -15.29
N HIS A 321 -12.71 -25.63 -16.36
CA HIS A 321 -13.43 -26.90 -16.38
C HIS A 321 -12.45 -28.05 -16.05
N GLY A 322 -12.49 -28.51 -14.79
CA GLY A 322 -11.54 -29.47 -14.23
C GLY A 322 -12.21 -30.72 -13.67
N GLY A 323 -12.88 -31.52 -14.51
CA GLY A 323 -13.25 -32.94 -14.28
C GLY A 323 -14.15 -33.30 -13.09
N ALA A 324 -14.37 -32.40 -12.13
CA ALA A 324 -15.31 -32.55 -11.03
C ALA A 324 -16.49 -31.62 -11.31
N ASP A 325 -17.42 -32.13 -12.11
CA ASP A 325 -18.72 -31.50 -12.28
C ASP A 325 -19.48 -31.61 -10.95
N VAL A 326 -19.36 -30.58 -10.12
CA VAL A 326 -20.14 -30.42 -8.91
C VAL A 326 -21.00 -29.17 -9.09
N GLN A 327 -21.85 -29.22 -10.12
CA GLN A 327 -23.14 -28.52 -10.10
C GLN A 327 -24.01 -29.17 -9.02
N SER A 328 -23.71 -28.93 -7.75
CA SER A 328 -24.67 -29.21 -6.69
C SER A 328 -25.04 -27.91 -6.02
N GLU A 329 -26.34 -27.67 -6.08
CA GLU A 329 -27.08 -26.53 -5.57
C GLU A 329 -27.01 -26.49 -4.04
N TYR A 330 -25.85 -26.18 -3.46
CA TYR A 330 -25.71 -26.11 -2.01
C TYR A 330 -26.39 -24.86 -1.45
N GLY A 331 -27.21 -25.06 -0.41
CA GLY A 331 -28.06 -24.04 0.22
C GLY A 331 -27.30 -22.87 0.87
N GLY A 332 -25.96 -22.96 0.98
CA GLY A 332 -25.09 -21.82 1.24
C GLY A 332 -25.23 -21.20 2.62
N ARG A 333 -25.77 -21.95 3.58
CA ARG A 333 -26.01 -21.49 4.97
C ARG A 333 -25.30 -22.36 6.02
N SER A 334 -24.75 -23.51 5.65
CA SER A 334 -24.08 -24.43 6.58
C SER A 334 -22.56 -24.23 6.62
N LEU A 335 -21.94 -24.46 7.77
CA LEU A 335 -20.47 -24.57 7.90
C LEU A 335 -19.89 -25.67 7.00
N ARG A 336 -20.67 -26.72 6.72
CA ARG A 336 -20.29 -27.76 5.77
C ARG A 336 -20.15 -27.20 4.36
N ASP A 337 -21.09 -26.35 3.94
CA ASP A 337 -21.04 -25.70 2.62
C ASP A 337 -19.83 -24.77 2.51
N PHE A 338 -19.48 -24.08 3.60
CA PHE A 338 -18.27 -23.25 3.69
C PHE A 338 -17.01 -24.09 3.46
N LEU A 339 -16.82 -25.17 4.23
CA LEU A 339 -15.63 -26.02 4.12
C LEU A 339 -15.55 -26.72 2.76
N LEU A 340 -16.69 -27.18 2.22
CA LEU A 340 -16.74 -27.82 0.91
C LEU A 340 -16.39 -26.84 -0.21
N THR A 341 -16.97 -25.63 -0.19
CA THR A 341 -16.65 -24.59 -1.18
C THR A 341 -15.18 -24.19 -1.08
N LEU A 342 -14.64 -24.10 0.13
CA LEU A 342 -13.23 -23.77 0.36
C LEU A 342 -12.34 -24.84 -0.27
N TRP A 343 -12.66 -26.11 -0.03
CA TRP A 343 -11.93 -27.24 -0.59
C TRP A 343 -12.01 -27.27 -2.12
N LEU A 344 -13.17 -26.96 -2.70
CA LEU A 344 -13.35 -26.86 -4.15
C LEU A 344 -12.46 -25.75 -4.76
N LEU A 345 -12.38 -24.58 -4.11
CA LEU A 345 -11.49 -23.50 -4.54
C LEU A 345 -10.01 -23.89 -4.39
N LEU A 346 -9.62 -24.48 -3.26
CA LEU A 346 -8.23 -24.91 -3.03
C LEU A 346 -7.80 -26.04 -3.99
N ARG A 347 -8.75 -26.82 -4.51
CA ARG A 347 -8.48 -27.87 -5.50
C ARG A 347 -8.49 -27.36 -6.94
N ASN A 348 -8.93 -26.12 -7.21
CA ASN A 348 -8.81 -25.51 -8.53
C ASN A 348 -7.34 -25.17 -8.82
N PRO A 349 -6.65 -25.90 -9.72
CA PRO A 349 -5.21 -25.76 -9.91
C PRO A 349 -4.83 -24.42 -10.53
N VAL A 350 -5.68 -23.87 -11.42
CA VAL A 350 -5.45 -22.57 -12.06
C VAL A 350 -5.54 -21.45 -11.02
N LEU A 351 -6.57 -21.49 -10.17
CA LEU A 351 -6.73 -20.52 -9.08
C LEU A 351 -5.51 -20.53 -8.15
N MET A 352 -5.10 -21.71 -7.67
CA MET A 352 -3.98 -21.79 -6.73
C MET A 352 -2.65 -21.36 -7.35
N CYS A 353 -2.38 -21.70 -8.61
CA CYS A 353 -1.19 -21.19 -9.31
C CYS A 353 -1.18 -19.65 -9.36
N LEU A 354 -2.30 -19.02 -9.70
CA LEU A 354 -2.42 -17.55 -9.70
C LEU A 354 -2.27 -16.94 -8.31
N VAL A 355 -2.80 -17.59 -7.28
CA VAL A 355 -2.68 -17.15 -5.89
C VAL A 355 -1.23 -17.21 -5.41
N PHE A 356 -0.50 -18.29 -5.70
CA PHE A 356 0.92 -18.41 -5.36
C PHE A 356 1.77 -17.40 -6.14
N ALA A 357 1.51 -17.23 -7.45
CA ALA A 357 2.19 -16.22 -8.25
C ALA A 357 1.98 -14.81 -7.68
N ALA A 358 0.74 -14.42 -7.39
CA ALA A 358 0.43 -13.13 -6.79
C ALA A 358 1.06 -12.94 -5.40
N SER A 359 1.18 -14.01 -4.61
CA SER A 359 1.82 -13.96 -3.30
C SER A 359 3.33 -13.68 -3.43
N MET A 360 4.01 -14.27 -4.42
CA MET A 360 5.42 -13.99 -4.69
C MET A 360 5.64 -12.57 -5.23
N GLU A 361 4.75 -12.06 -6.08
CA GLU A 361 4.77 -10.65 -6.50
C GLU A 361 4.57 -9.70 -5.32
N ALA A 362 3.62 -10.00 -4.43
CA ALA A 362 3.37 -9.23 -3.22
C ALA A 362 4.56 -9.26 -2.24
N CYS A 363 5.25 -10.40 -2.12
CA CYS A 363 6.48 -10.55 -1.33
C CYS A 363 7.57 -9.56 -1.80
N VAL A 364 7.78 -9.48 -3.11
CA VAL A 364 8.76 -8.55 -3.71
C VAL A 364 8.32 -7.10 -3.54
N ALA A 365 7.05 -6.80 -3.82
CA ALA A 365 6.51 -5.44 -3.73
C ALA A 365 6.59 -4.88 -2.31
N THR A 366 6.22 -5.69 -1.30
CA THR A 366 6.28 -5.28 0.12
C THR A 366 7.70 -5.22 0.65
N GLY A 367 8.58 -6.15 0.26
CA GLY A 367 10.00 -6.11 0.61
C GLY A 367 10.68 -4.83 0.12
N PHE A 368 10.46 -4.45 -1.14
CA PHE A 368 10.98 -3.17 -1.67
C PHE A 368 10.27 -1.96 -1.06
N ALA A 369 8.96 -2.01 -0.82
CA ALA A 369 8.26 -0.90 -0.17
C ALA A 369 8.87 -0.53 1.20
N THR A 370 9.31 -1.53 1.97
CA THR A 370 9.92 -1.31 3.29
C THR A 370 11.40 -0.94 3.20
N PHE A 371 12.18 -1.61 2.34
CA PHE A 371 13.65 -1.54 2.40
C PHE A 371 14.32 -0.76 1.26
N LEU A 372 13.57 -0.31 0.25
CA LEU A 372 14.13 0.53 -0.81
C LEU A 372 14.76 1.83 -0.29
N PRO A 373 14.14 2.58 0.66
CA PRO A 373 14.79 3.76 1.24
C PRO A 373 16.14 3.42 1.86
N LYS A 374 16.22 2.32 2.62
CA LYS A 374 17.45 1.85 3.26
C LYS A 374 18.51 1.47 2.23
N PHE A 375 18.11 0.88 1.11
CA PHE A 375 19.01 0.63 -0.02
C PHE A 375 19.55 1.95 -0.58
N ILE A 376 18.68 2.93 -0.88
CA ILE A 376 19.11 4.23 -1.42
C ILE A 376 20.04 4.96 -0.44
N GLU A 377 19.71 4.94 0.85
CA GLU A 377 20.47 5.58 1.93
C GLU A 377 21.91 5.05 2.01
N ASN A 378 22.07 3.72 1.97
CA ASN A 378 23.39 3.09 2.12
C ASN A 378 24.19 3.08 0.82
N GLN A 379 23.52 2.84 -0.31
CA GLN A 379 24.17 2.74 -1.61
C GLN A 379 24.65 4.11 -2.12
N PHE A 380 23.81 5.13 -1.99
CA PHE A 380 24.08 6.45 -2.56
C PHE A 380 24.43 7.52 -1.51
N GLY A 381 24.42 7.19 -0.21
CA GLY A 381 24.89 8.08 0.86
C GLY A 381 23.96 9.25 1.18
N TYR A 382 22.68 9.17 0.82
CA TYR A 382 21.69 10.20 1.16
C TYR A 382 21.15 10.04 2.58
N THR A 383 20.44 11.07 3.06
CA THR A 383 19.76 11.02 4.36
C THR A 383 18.53 10.11 4.31
N SER A 384 18.18 9.50 5.44
CA SER A 384 17.05 8.57 5.52
C SER A 384 15.73 9.19 5.03
N SER A 385 15.48 10.46 5.38
CA SER A 385 14.28 11.21 4.95
C SER A 385 14.23 11.44 3.44
N TYR A 386 15.36 11.84 2.83
CA TYR A 386 15.42 12.06 1.39
C TYR A 386 15.29 10.75 0.61
N SER A 387 15.95 9.68 1.08
CA SER A 387 15.83 8.34 0.51
C SER A 387 14.41 7.77 0.59
N ALA A 388 13.71 8.01 1.70
CA ALA A 388 12.30 7.62 1.85
C ALA A 388 11.40 8.38 0.87
N THR A 389 11.64 9.68 0.69
CA THR A 389 10.91 10.52 -0.26
C THR A 389 11.10 10.02 -1.70
N LEU A 390 12.34 9.74 -2.11
CA LEU A 390 12.65 9.16 -3.43
C LEU A 390 12.01 7.80 -3.62
N GLY A 391 12.10 6.92 -2.61
CA GLY A 391 11.46 5.60 -2.64
C GLY A 391 9.95 5.71 -2.85
N GLY A 392 9.28 6.61 -2.11
CA GLY A 392 7.84 6.87 -2.27
C GLY A 392 7.47 7.43 -3.64
N LEU A 393 8.26 8.37 -4.17
CA LEU A 393 8.05 8.98 -5.49
C LEU A 393 8.19 7.98 -6.64
N VAL A 394 9.05 6.96 -6.49
CA VAL A 394 9.21 5.92 -7.50
C VAL A 394 8.15 4.82 -7.35
N LEU A 395 7.92 4.35 -6.11
CA LEU A 395 7.05 3.20 -5.86
C LEU A 395 5.58 3.52 -6.12
N VAL A 396 5.05 4.61 -5.57
CA VAL A 396 3.60 4.85 -5.55
C VAL A 396 3.05 5.22 -6.92
N PRO A 397 3.61 6.21 -7.65
CA PRO A 397 3.17 6.52 -9.01
C PRO A 397 3.41 5.34 -9.96
N GLY A 398 4.57 4.67 -9.87
CA GLY A 398 4.87 3.51 -10.72
C GLY A 398 3.85 2.39 -10.54
N ALA A 399 3.48 2.09 -9.29
CA ALA A 399 2.50 1.06 -8.96
C ALA A 399 1.09 1.43 -9.47
N ALA A 400 0.65 2.67 -9.24
CA ALA A 400 -0.67 3.15 -9.67
C ALA A 400 -0.77 3.18 -11.21
N ILE A 401 0.24 3.70 -11.89
CA ILE A 401 0.33 3.76 -13.35
C ILE A 401 0.27 2.34 -13.93
N GLY A 402 1.05 1.40 -13.39
CA GLY A 402 1.05 0.01 -13.85
C GLY A 402 -0.32 -0.67 -13.75
N GLN A 403 -1.02 -0.50 -12.63
CA GLN A 403 -2.36 -1.08 -12.45
C GLN A 403 -3.43 -0.48 -13.37
N ILE A 404 -3.39 0.84 -13.58
CA ILE A 404 -4.35 1.53 -14.46
C ILE A 404 -4.08 1.15 -15.93
N ILE A 405 -2.81 1.21 -16.38
CA ILE A 405 -2.43 0.89 -17.75
C ILE A 405 -2.78 -0.57 -18.08
N SER A 406 -2.49 -1.52 -17.19
CA SER A 406 -2.87 -2.93 -17.40
C SER A 406 -4.38 -3.13 -17.49
N GLY A 407 -5.17 -2.45 -16.64
CA GLY A 407 -6.62 -2.45 -16.71
C GLY A 407 -7.16 -1.96 -18.06
N ILE A 408 -6.59 -0.86 -18.58
CA ILE A 408 -6.90 -0.29 -19.89
C ILE A 408 -6.49 -1.23 -21.03
N LEU A 409 -5.29 -1.80 -21.01
CA LEU A 409 -4.79 -2.72 -22.03
C LEU A 409 -5.65 -3.97 -22.13
N VAL A 410 -5.94 -4.63 -21.00
CA VAL A 410 -6.80 -5.83 -20.96
C VAL A 410 -8.18 -5.54 -21.54
N SER A 411 -8.70 -4.33 -21.30
CA SER A 411 -10.01 -3.90 -21.78
C SER A 411 -10.03 -3.56 -23.27
N LYS A 412 -9.09 -2.72 -23.71
CA LYS A 412 -8.97 -2.25 -25.10
C LYS A 412 -8.66 -3.40 -26.05
N LEU A 413 -7.78 -4.32 -25.64
CA LEU A 413 -7.43 -5.51 -26.42
C LEU A 413 -8.44 -6.65 -26.28
N LYS A 414 -9.50 -6.48 -25.47
CA LYS A 414 -10.55 -7.47 -25.22
C LYS A 414 -9.99 -8.87 -24.89
N LEU A 415 -8.97 -8.95 -24.04
CA LEU A 415 -8.27 -10.20 -23.77
C LEU A 415 -9.19 -11.22 -23.09
N ASN A 416 -9.19 -12.46 -23.59
CA ASN A 416 -9.81 -13.64 -22.96
C ASN A 416 -8.90 -14.16 -21.82
N CYS A 417 -9.42 -15.01 -20.93
CA CYS A 417 -8.64 -15.51 -19.77
C CYS A 417 -7.25 -16.09 -20.17
N LYS A 418 -7.19 -16.93 -21.21
CA LYS A 418 -5.91 -17.48 -21.70
C LYS A 418 -4.93 -16.39 -22.19
N SER A 419 -5.44 -15.36 -22.85
CA SER A 419 -4.62 -14.22 -23.30
C SER A 419 -4.18 -13.33 -22.14
N ILE A 420 -5.01 -13.19 -21.09
CA ILE A 420 -4.65 -12.51 -19.85
C ILE A 420 -3.48 -13.24 -19.16
N LEU A 421 -3.53 -14.58 -19.06
CA LEU A 421 -2.44 -15.36 -18.47
C LEU A 421 -1.12 -15.15 -19.21
N LYS A 422 -1.14 -15.16 -20.55
CA LYS A 422 0.06 -14.85 -21.37
C LYS A 422 0.56 -13.41 -21.15
N PHE A 423 -0.36 -12.45 -21.02
CA PHE A 423 -0.03 -11.06 -20.73
C PHE A 423 0.67 -10.91 -19.37
N ILE A 424 0.23 -11.64 -18.34
CA ILE A 424 0.88 -11.66 -17.02
C ILE A 424 2.32 -12.17 -17.16
N VAL A 425 2.54 -13.31 -17.83
CA VAL A 425 3.88 -13.86 -18.07
C VAL A 425 4.79 -12.82 -18.75
N LEU A 426 4.30 -12.13 -19.79
CA LEU A 426 5.04 -11.09 -20.49
C LEU A 426 5.45 -9.97 -19.53
N THR A 427 4.50 -9.40 -18.77
CA THR A 427 4.79 -8.30 -17.86
C THR A 427 5.76 -8.69 -16.74
N CYS A 428 5.62 -9.90 -16.18
CA CYS A 428 6.55 -10.40 -15.15
C CYS A 428 7.96 -10.63 -15.71
N SER A 429 8.07 -11.12 -16.95
CA SER A 429 9.36 -11.33 -17.62
C SER A 429 10.09 -10.01 -17.91
N VAL A 430 9.35 -8.99 -18.35
CA VAL A 430 9.91 -7.64 -18.55
C VAL A 430 10.33 -7.01 -17.23
N ALA A 431 9.52 -7.14 -16.17
CA ALA A 431 9.88 -6.68 -14.83
C ALA A 431 11.16 -7.35 -14.30
N LEU A 432 11.31 -8.66 -14.53
CA LEU A 432 12.52 -9.41 -14.15
C LEU A 432 13.77 -8.87 -14.87
N GLY A 433 13.67 -8.54 -16.16
CA GLY A 433 14.76 -7.94 -16.93
C GLY A 433 15.22 -6.60 -16.35
N PHE A 434 14.28 -5.68 -16.07
CA PHE A 434 14.60 -4.38 -15.48
C PHE A 434 15.14 -4.47 -14.04
N ASN A 435 14.79 -5.53 -13.30
CA ASN A 435 15.28 -5.74 -11.94
C ASN A 435 16.81 -5.94 -11.87
N MET A 436 17.47 -6.27 -12.99
CA MET A 436 18.94 -6.34 -13.04
C MET A 436 19.64 -4.98 -12.84
N VAL A 437 18.89 -3.87 -12.83
CA VAL A 437 19.42 -2.52 -12.53
C VAL A 437 20.19 -2.46 -11.21
N PHE A 438 19.81 -3.24 -10.20
CA PHE A 438 20.51 -3.29 -8.91
C PHE A 438 21.96 -3.76 -9.02
N LEU A 439 22.30 -4.56 -10.05
CA LEU A 439 23.68 -4.98 -10.30
C LEU A 439 24.49 -3.90 -11.02
N ILE A 440 23.83 -3.08 -11.84
CA ILE A 440 24.45 -2.00 -12.61
C ILE A 440 24.68 -0.77 -11.71
N ALA A 441 23.80 -0.54 -10.74
CA ALA A 441 23.83 0.62 -9.84
C ALA A 441 24.56 0.36 -8.51
N ILE A 442 25.53 -0.54 -8.49
CA ILE A 442 26.35 -0.80 -7.28
C ILE A 442 27.41 0.29 -7.12
N CYS A 443 27.29 1.02 -6.02
CA CYS A 443 28.31 1.92 -5.47
C CYS A 443 29.17 1.24 -4.39
N GLY A 444 30.43 1.66 -4.23
CA GLY A 444 31.28 1.20 -3.13
C GLY A 444 30.84 1.71 -1.76
N ASN A 445 31.41 1.15 -0.70
CA ASN A 445 31.30 1.72 0.65
C ASN A 445 32.18 2.98 0.76
N THR A 446 31.68 4.03 1.41
CA THR A 446 32.51 5.19 1.75
C THR A 446 33.53 4.85 2.84
N PRO A 447 34.72 5.48 2.84
CA PRO A 447 35.73 5.24 3.86
C PRO A 447 35.19 5.57 5.26
N PHE A 448 35.22 4.60 6.17
CA PHE A 448 34.75 4.71 7.56
C PHE A 448 35.89 4.34 8.52
N ALA A 449 36.28 5.29 9.37
CA ALA A 449 37.34 5.12 10.36
C ALA A 449 37.00 4.07 11.43
N GLY A 450 37.85 3.06 11.57
CA GLY A 450 37.68 1.92 12.48
C GLY A 450 36.78 0.80 11.95
N VAL A 451 36.24 0.93 10.74
CA VAL A 451 35.40 -0.11 10.08
C VAL A 451 35.99 -0.54 8.74
N SER A 452 36.24 0.39 7.82
CA SER A 452 36.86 0.11 6.52
C SER A 452 38.29 0.65 6.40
N GLU A 453 38.64 1.66 7.19
CA GLU A 453 39.96 2.31 7.23
C GLU A 453 40.51 2.33 8.67
N ASP A 454 41.81 2.31 8.85
CA ASP A 454 42.50 2.17 10.15
C ASP A 454 42.99 3.50 10.74
N TYR A 455 42.16 4.55 10.71
CA TYR A 455 42.53 5.89 11.21
C TYR A 455 43.89 6.37 10.65
N ASN A 456 44.08 6.23 9.32
CA ASN A 456 45.31 6.62 8.63
C ASN A 456 46.56 5.88 9.17
N GLY A 457 46.45 4.56 9.39
CA GLY A 457 47.53 3.69 9.88
C GLY A 457 47.76 3.69 11.40
N THR A 458 46.95 4.41 12.18
CA THR A 458 47.13 4.51 13.65
C THR A 458 46.19 3.62 14.45
N GLY A 459 45.13 3.12 13.82
CA GLY A 459 44.09 2.29 14.43
C GLY A 459 44.15 0.83 14.02
N THR A 460 43.10 0.08 14.36
CA THR A 460 42.88 -1.30 13.92
C THR A 460 41.48 -1.43 13.33
N LEU A 461 41.31 -2.24 12.27
CA LEU A 461 39.98 -2.51 11.73
C LEU A 461 39.09 -3.19 12.77
N SER A 462 37.80 -2.86 12.77
CA SER A 462 36.79 -3.29 13.76
C SER A 462 36.89 -2.64 15.14
N ASN A 463 37.84 -1.71 15.34
CA ASN A 463 37.93 -0.91 16.56
C ASN A 463 37.71 0.57 16.26
N LEU A 464 36.67 1.16 16.87
CA LEU A 464 36.36 2.58 16.73
C LEU A 464 37.31 3.46 17.55
N THR A 465 38.07 2.89 18.49
CA THR A 465 39.03 3.64 19.32
C THR A 465 40.41 3.57 18.70
N ALA A 466 41.04 4.73 18.55
CA ALA A 466 42.39 4.93 18.04
C ALA A 466 43.16 5.87 18.98
N PRO A 467 44.49 5.99 18.86
CA PRO A 467 45.28 6.88 19.72
C PRO A 467 44.72 8.31 19.78
N CYS A 468 44.23 8.84 18.66
CA CYS A 468 43.68 10.21 18.55
C CYS A 468 42.38 10.45 19.33
N ASN A 469 41.54 9.45 19.62
CA ASN A 469 40.27 9.64 20.35
C ASN A 469 40.23 8.88 21.69
N SER A 470 41.29 8.12 22.02
CA SER A 470 41.38 7.32 23.24
C SER A 470 41.18 8.14 24.53
N HIS A 471 41.60 9.40 24.51
CA HIS A 471 41.48 10.33 25.64
C HIS A 471 40.04 10.83 25.87
N CYS A 472 39.17 10.76 24.85
CA CYS A 472 37.82 11.31 24.89
C CYS A 472 36.81 10.45 25.67
N ARG A 473 37.10 9.14 25.85
CA ARG A 473 36.19 8.15 26.47
C ARG A 473 34.78 8.13 25.86
N CYS A 474 34.70 8.14 24.54
CA CYS A 474 33.44 8.22 23.79
C CYS A 474 32.49 7.06 24.09
N LEU A 475 31.19 7.36 24.15
CA LEU A 475 30.16 6.33 24.25
C LEU A 475 29.81 5.79 22.87
N ARG A 476 29.82 4.46 22.75
CA ARG A 476 29.32 3.76 21.56
C ARG A 476 27.78 3.75 21.45
N SER A 477 27.07 4.28 22.44
CA SER A 477 25.60 4.15 22.53
C SER A 477 24.82 5.02 21.54
N ASN A 478 25.41 6.10 21.00
CA ASN A 478 24.71 7.02 20.10
C ASN A 478 25.50 7.17 18.79
N TYR A 479 24.94 6.67 17.69
CA TYR A 479 25.50 6.86 16.36
C TYR A 479 25.09 8.23 15.79
N LEU A 480 26.04 9.16 15.74
CA LEU A 480 25.85 10.54 15.27
C LEU A 480 26.91 10.84 14.21
N PRO A 481 26.83 10.24 13.02
CA PRO A 481 27.93 10.24 12.07
C PRO A 481 28.33 11.66 11.68
N VAL A 482 29.64 11.86 11.54
CA VAL A 482 30.22 13.10 11.03
C VAL A 482 31.14 12.78 9.86
N CYS A 483 31.15 13.65 8.87
CA CYS A 483 32.09 13.58 7.75
C CYS A 483 33.28 14.48 8.02
N GLY A 484 34.48 13.89 8.12
CA GLY A 484 35.70 14.67 8.22
C GLY A 484 36.03 15.36 6.90
N THR A 485 36.72 16.50 6.96
CA THR A 485 37.18 17.21 5.75
C THR A 485 38.17 16.41 4.90
N ASN A 486 38.67 15.29 5.42
CA ASN A 486 39.47 14.29 4.71
C ASN A 486 38.62 13.31 3.88
N GLY A 487 37.29 13.42 3.88
CA GLY A 487 36.38 12.52 3.17
C GLY A 487 36.16 11.17 3.88
N VAL A 488 36.58 11.04 5.14
CA VAL A 488 36.39 9.84 5.95
C VAL A 488 35.24 10.06 6.94
N GLN A 489 34.37 9.06 7.06
CA GLN A 489 33.26 9.06 7.99
C GLN A 489 33.70 8.55 9.37
N TYR A 490 33.23 9.21 10.42
CA TYR A 490 33.47 8.84 11.82
C TYR A 490 32.16 8.54 12.54
N PHE A 491 32.21 7.69 13.57
CA PHE A 491 31.02 7.23 14.31
C PHE A 491 30.26 8.36 15.01
N SER A 492 30.99 9.31 15.62
CA SER A 492 30.45 10.56 16.14
C SER A 492 31.51 11.65 16.19
N ALA A 493 31.11 12.88 16.51
CA ALA A 493 32.04 13.99 16.73
C ALA A 493 33.07 13.67 17.82
N CYS A 494 32.67 12.93 18.87
CA CYS A 494 33.60 12.44 19.89
C CYS A 494 34.63 11.47 19.29
N TYR A 495 34.20 10.50 18.48
CA TYR A 495 35.12 9.54 17.84
C TYR A 495 36.03 10.19 16.77
N ALA A 496 35.62 11.33 16.21
CA ALA A 496 36.48 12.18 15.38
C ALA A 496 37.47 13.03 16.20
N GLY A 497 37.38 13.01 17.54
CA GLY A 497 38.22 13.78 18.44
C GLY A 497 37.88 15.27 18.51
N CYS A 498 36.66 15.68 18.14
CA CYS A 498 36.26 17.08 18.08
C CYS A 498 35.91 17.64 19.47
N THR A 499 36.53 18.77 19.85
CA THR A 499 36.31 19.38 21.18
C THR A 499 35.14 20.35 21.25
N SER A 500 34.78 20.95 20.13
CA SER A 500 33.79 22.03 20.08
C SER A 500 32.90 21.94 18.84
N ALA A 501 31.67 22.41 19.00
CA ALA A 501 30.72 22.56 17.90
C ALA A 501 30.28 24.02 17.80
N VAL A 502 30.31 24.57 16.59
CA VAL A 502 29.99 25.97 16.29
C VAL A 502 28.91 25.99 15.20
N THR A 503 27.95 26.89 15.31
CA THR A 503 26.96 27.11 14.24
C THR A 503 27.42 28.28 13.39
N ILE A 504 27.57 28.06 12.07
CA ILE A 504 27.94 29.08 11.09
C ILE A 504 26.71 29.96 10.78
N GLN A 505 26.90 31.16 10.20
CA GLN A 505 25.83 32.10 9.88
C GLN A 505 24.70 31.50 9.01
N ASP A 506 25.01 30.51 8.17
CA ASP A 506 24.05 29.74 7.37
C ASP A 506 23.21 28.74 8.20
N GLY A 507 23.25 28.82 9.53
CA GLY A 507 22.56 27.93 10.46
C GLY A 507 23.14 26.51 10.55
N SER A 508 24.17 26.20 9.76
CA SER A 508 24.81 24.88 9.73
C SER A 508 25.77 24.68 10.91
N LYS A 509 25.61 23.58 11.64
CA LYS A 509 26.50 23.17 12.74
C LYS A 509 27.75 22.52 12.17
N VAL A 510 28.94 22.94 12.61
CA VAL A 510 30.24 22.34 12.26
C VAL A 510 31.04 22.00 13.51
N PHE A 511 31.97 21.06 13.39
CA PHE A 511 32.82 20.61 14.48
C PHE A 511 34.26 21.05 14.26
N THR A 512 34.88 21.59 15.30
CA THR A 512 36.24 22.16 15.27
C THR A 512 37.16 21.39 16.22
N ASN A 513 38.48 21.55 16.01
CA ASN A 513 39.54 20.88 16.78
C ASN A 513 39.35 19.35 16.85
N CYS A 514 39.32 18.70 15.69
CA CYS A 514 39.11 17.25 15.58
C CYS A 514 40.45 16.53 15.41
N ASP A 515 40.96 15.93 16.48
CA ASP A 515 42.30 15.31 16.50
C ASP A 515 42.45 14.12 15.54
N CYS A 516 41.37 13.40 15.23
CA CYS A 516 41.42 12.26 14.30
C CYS A 516 41.28 12.66 12.82
N VAL A 517 41.08 13.95 12.52
CA VAL A 517 40.98 14.46 11.15
C VAL A 517 42.29 15.14 10.77
N VAL A 518 43.15 14.41 10.06
CA VAL A 518 44.48 14.90 9.65
C VAL A 518 44.33 15.91 8.50
N ASN A 519 44.95 17.09 8.64
CA ASN A 519 44.96 18.19 7.66
C ASN A 519 43.55 18.71 7.29
N PRO A 520 42.88 19.49 8.15
CA PRO A 520 41.60 20.08 7.82
C PRO A 520 41.74 21.07 6.65
N LYS A 521 41.21 20.70 5.48
CA LYS A 521 41.38 21.47 4.22
C LYS A 521 40.31 22.53 3.98
N SER A 522 39.24 22.57 4.77
CA SER A 522 38.11 23.47 4.51
C SER A 522 38.07 24.62 5.52
N SER A 523 38.18 25.83 4.98
CA SER A 523 37.92 27.08 5.69
C SER A 523 36.70 27.73 5.07
N THR A 524 35.69 27.99 5.87
CA THR A 524 34.53 28.81 5.50
C THR A 524 34.45 29.93 6.52
N GLU A 525 34.43 31.18 6.06
CA GLU A 525 34.29 32.37 6.92
C GLU A 525 35.36 32.48 8.05
N ASN A 526 36.64 32.17 7.75
CA ASN A 526 37.76 32.17 8.70
C ASN A 526 37.66 31.12 9.83
N ILE A 527 36.71 30.19 9.77
CA ILE A 527 36.61 29.07 10.70
C ILE A 527 37.17 27.81 10.03
N ILE A 528 38.27 27.30 10.58
CA ILE A 528 38.81 25.99 10.21
C ILE A 528 38.02 24.93 10.97
N TYR A 529 37.20 24.17 10.26
CA TYR A 529 36.45 23.05 10.83
C TYR A 529 37.05 21.72 10.38
N GLY A 530 36.96 20.73 11.26
CA GLY A 530 37.46 19.38 11.00
C GLY A 530 36.39 18.44 10.45
N ALA A 531 35.13 18.65 10.82
CA ALA A 531 34.04 17.77 10.38
C ALA A 531 32.69 18.48 10.30
N THR A 532 31.80 17.94 9.47
CA THR A 532 30.39 18.34 9.34
C THR A 532 29.46 17.21 9.79
N PRO A 533 28.26 17.51 10.30
CA PRO A 533 27.28 16.52 10.69
C PRO A 533 26.77 15.74 9.47
N GLY A 534 26.52 14.45 9.65
CA GLY A 534 25.99 13.57 8.62
C GLY A 534 27.03 12.61 8.04
N LYS A 535 26.56 11.74 7.14
CA LYS A 535 27.40 10.81 6.39
C LYS A 535 28.20 11.57 5.31
N CYS A 536 29.35 11.04 4.93
CA CYS A 536 30.07 11.59 3.77
C CYS A 536 29.30 11.35 2.46
N ALA A 537 29.33 12.34 1.57
CA ALA A 537 28.69 12.23 0.26
C ALA A 537 29.33 11.10 -0.57
N SER A 538 28.50 10.31 -1.24
CA SER A 538 28.96 9.29 -2.19
C SER A 538 29.23 9.94 -3.55
N ASN A 539 30.36 9.60 -4.19
CA ASN A 539 30.68 10.04 -5.55
C ASN A 539 29.91 9.26 -6.64
N CYS A 540 28.83 8.56 -6.28
CA CYS A 540 28.12 7.66 -7.16
C CYS A 540 27.06 8.39 -8.01
N SER A 541 27.29 8.50 -9.32
CA SER A 541 26.38 9.16 -10.27
C SER A 541 25.25 8.26 -10.78
N SER A 542 25.16 7.00 -10.35
CA SER A 542 24.22 6.01 -10.90
C SER A 542 22.79 6.13 -10.37
N LEU A 543 22.50 7.04 -9.44
CA LEU A 543 21.18 7.19 -8.82
C LEU A 543 20.06 7.47 -9.85
N PRO A 544 20.17 8.45 -10.77
CA PRO A 544 19.07 8.74 -11.71
C PRO A 544 18.75 7.55 -12.62
N LEU A 545 19.79 6.84 -13.05
CA LEU A 545 19.66 5.61 -13.84
C LEU A 545 18.95 4.52 -13.03
N PHE A 546 19.35 4.31 -11.78
CA PHE A 546 18.70 3.37 -10.88
C PHE A 546 17.21 3.68 -10.71
N LEU A 547 16.88 4.93 -10.37
CA LEU A 547 15.50 5.35 -10.14
C LEU A 547 14.64 5.21 -11.41
N GLY A 548 15.17 5.55 -12.58
CA GLY A 548 14.45 5.44 -13.85
C GLY A 548 14.12 3.99 -14.22
N PHE A 549 15.12 3.10 -14.21
CA PHE A 549 14.88 1.68 -14.52
C PHE A 549 14.06 0.98 -13.44
N PHE A 550 14.31 1.28 -12.16
CA PHE A 550 13.52 0.71 -11.08
C PHE A 550 12.06 1.19 -11.13
N PHE A 551 11.79 2.43 -11.55
CA PHE A 551 10.43 2.89 -11.83
C PHE A 551 9.73 1.99 -12.86
N PHE A 552 10.39 1.64 -13.97
CA PHE A 552 9.84 0.70 -14.93
C PHE A 552 9.66 -0.70 -14.35
N THR A 553 10.60 -1.20 -13.54
CA THR A 553 10.45 -2.47 -12.80
C THR A 553 9.16 -2.48 -11.99
N ILE A 554 8.86 -1.39 -11.27
CA ILE A 554 7.64 -1.24 -10.48
C ILE A 554 6.40 -1.17 -11.37
N VAL A 555 6.41 -0.37 -12.44
CA VAL A 555 5.30 -0.29 -13.39
C VAL A 555 4.95 -1.68 -13.93
N PHE A 556 5.92 -2.43 -14.46
CA PHE A 556 5.66 -3.77 -15.01
C PHE A 556 5.28 -4.80 -13.93
N THR A 557 5.82 -4.69 -12.72
CA THR A 557 5.42 -5.54 -11.58
C THR A 557 3.94 -5.34 -11.24
N PHE A 558 3.50 -4.08 -11.14
CA PHE A 558 2.12 -3.76 -10.81
C PHE A 558 1.16 -3.91 -12.00
N MET A 559 1.66 -3.89 -13.24
CA MET A 559 0.89 -4.28 -14.43
C MET A 559 0.41 -5.73 -14.38
N ALA A 560 1.08 -6.62 -13.63
CA ALA A 560 0.65 -8.00 -13.46
C ALA A 560 -0.52 -8.16 -12.47
N VAL A 561 -0.75 -7.20 -11.56
CA VAL A 561 -1.71 -7.33 -10.45
C VAL A 561 -3.17 -7.29 -10.91
N THR A 562 -3.55 -6.28 -11.70
CA THR A 562 -4.92 -6.14 -12.21
C THR A 562 -5.33 -7.33 -13.09
N PRO A 563 -4.53 -7.76 -14.08
CA PRO A 563 -4.85 -8.92 -14.90
C PRO A 563 -4.91 -10.22 -14.08
N THR A 564 -4.06 -10.40 -13.06
CA THR A 564 -4.13 -11.55 -12.16
C THR A 564 -5.44 -11.60 -11.39
N THR A 565 -5.88 -10.46 -10.85
CA THR A 565 -7.17 -10.35 -10.15
C THR A 565 -8.34 -10.69 -11.09
N VAL A 566 -8.32 -10.16 -12.32
CA VAL A 566 -9.34 -10.44 -13.33
C VAL A 566 -9.31 -11.90 -13.77
N ALA A 567 -8.13 -12.53 -13.89
CA ALA A 567 -8.00 -13.95 -14.21
C ALA A 567 -8.59 -14.84 -13.11
N ILE A 568 -8.35 -14.51 -11.83
CA ILE A 568 -8.94 -15.20 -10.67
C ILE A 568 -10.47 -15.15 -10.72
N LEU A 569 -11.05 -13.97 -11.00
CA LEU A 569 -12.50 -13.80 -11.11
C LEU A 569 -13.12 -14.53 -12.31
N ARG A 570 -12.34 -14.73 -13.38
CA ARG A 570 -12.78 -15.39 -14.61
C ARG A 570 -12.65 -16.91 -14.57
N CYS A 571 -11.62 -17.44 -13.90
CA CYS A 571 -11.38 -18.89 -13.82
C CYS A 571 -12.26 -19.61 -12.77
N VAL A 572 -13.10 -18.86 -12.05
CA VAL A 572 -14.01 -19.35 -11.01
C VAL A 572 -15.47 -19.02 -11.39
N PRO A 573 -16.44 -19.90 -11.10
CA PRO A 573 -17.86 -19.61 -11.31
C PRO A 573 -18.33 -18.35 -10.55
N GLU A 574 -19.30 -17.64 -11.11
CA GLU A 574 -19.77 -16.34 -10.59
C GLU A 574 -20.18 -16.38 -9.11
N ARG A 575 -20.78 -17.49 -8.68
CA ARG A 575 -21.28 -17.71 -7.31
C ARG A 575 -20.18 -17.79 -6.24
N HIS A 576 -18.92 -17.91 -6.66
CA HIS A 576 -17.77 -18.11 -5.78
C HIS A 576 -16.72 -17.02 -5.93
N ARG A 577 -16.97 -15.96 -6.71
CA ARG A 577 -16.00 -14.90 -7.02
C ARG A 577 -15.51 -14.17 -5.77
N SER A 578 -16.42 -13.73 -4.90
CA SER A 578 -16.00 -13.05 -3.67
C SER A 578 -15.21 -13.99 -2.76
N PHE A 579 -15.61 -15.27 -2.67
CA PHE A 579 -14.91 -16.22 -1.81
C PHE A 579 -13.52 -16.58 -2.35
N ALA A 580 -13.37 -16.69 -3.67
CA ALA A 580 -12.08 -16.82 -4.34
C ALA A 580 -11.18 -15.60 -4.08
N MET A 581 -11.73 -14.39 -4.10
CA MET A 581 -11.00 -13.18 -3.69
C MET A 581 -10.58 -13.24 -2.22
N GLY A 582 -11.42 -13.80 -1.33
CA GLY A 582 -11.07 -14.05 0.06
C GLY A 582 -9.89 -15.02 0.22
N VAL A 583 -9.89 -16.14 -0.52
CA VAL A 583 -8.76 -17.10 -0.55
C VAL A 583 -7.50 -16.42 -1.10
N HIS A 584 -7.62 -15.71 -2.21
CA HIS A 584 -6.52 -14.97 -2.83
C HIS A 584 -5.88 -13.98 -1.85
N MET A 585 -6.67 -13.15 -1.18
CA MET A 585 -6.17 -12.13 -0.26
C MET A 585 -5.58 -12.75 1.02
N LEU A 586 -6.12 -13.88 1.50
CA LEU A 586 -5.55 -14.60 2.64
C LEU A 586 -4.12 -15.07 2.35
N PHE A 587 -3.93 -15.78 1.25
CA PHE A 587 -2.63 -16.33 0.86
C PHE A 587 -1.65 -15.21 0.49
N LEU A 588 -2.12 -14.17 -0.21
CA LEU A 588 -1.32 -12.99 -0.52
C LEU A 588 -0.74 -12.35 0.74
N ARG A 589 -1.49 -12.33 1.85
CA ARG A 589 -0.98 -11.80 3.12
C ARG A 589 -0.04 -12.74 3.84
N ILE A 590 -0.44 -14.00 4.01
CA ILE A 590 0.34 -15.00 4.77
C ILE A 590 1.66 -15.35 4.08
N LEU A 591 1.65 -15.49 2.75
CA LEU A 591 2.81 -15.93 1.96
C LEU A 591 3.52 -14.80 1.22
N GLY A 592 2.89 -13.63 1.11
CA GLY A 592 3.44 -12.48 0.41
C GLY A 592 3.78 -11.33 1.36
N SER A 593 2.76 -10.60 1.83
CA SER A 593 2.96 -9.31 2.50
C SER A 593 3.65 -9.41 3.86
N ILE A 594 3.39 -10.46 4.64
CA ILE A 594 4.03 -10.69 5.94
C ILE A 594 5.50 -11.15 5.77
N PRO A 595 5.80 -12.22 5.00
CA PRO A 595 7.17 -12.69 4.86
C PRO A 595 8.06 -11.77 4.02
N GLY A 596 7.51 -10.95 3.11
CA GLY A 596 8.29 -10.06 2.23
C GLY A 596 9.28 -9.16 2.98
N PRO A 597 8.81 -8.27 3.88
CA PRO A 597 9.69 -7.44 4.69
C PRO A 597 10.61 -8.26 5.60
N ILE A 598 10.17 -9.40 6.13
CA ILE A 598 11.01 -10.24 6.99
C ILE A 598 12.21 -10.81 6.21
N LEU A 599 11.96 -11.37 5.03
CA LEU A 599 13.00 -11.94 4.16
C LEU A 599 14.01 -10.89 3.71
N PHE A 600 13.52 -9.71 3.30
CA PHE A 600 14.37 -8.59 2.90
C PHE A 600 15.18 -8.05 4.09
N GLY A 601 14.53 -7.90 5.25
CA GLY A 601 15.15 -7.42 6.48
C GLY A 601 16.28 -8.32 6.96
N VAL A 602 16.03 -9.64 7.12
CA VAL A 602 17.05 -10.62 7.51
C VAL A 602 18.22 -10.63 6.53
N SER A 603 17.92 -10.51 5.23
CA SER A 603 18.94 -10.53 4.19
C SER A 603 19.82 -9.28 4.21
N ILE A 604 19.24 -8.10 4.42
CA ILE A 604 20.00 -6.86 4.61
C ILE A 604 20.81 -6.92 5.91
N ASP A 605 20.21 -7.38 7.01
CA ASP A 605 20.89 -7.47 8.31
C ASP A 605 22.09 -8.44 8.27
N SER A 606 22.06 -9.46 7.41
CA SER A 606 23.20 -10.35 7.16
C SER A 606 24.42 -9.66 6.54
N THR A 607 24.25 -8.45 5.99
CA THR A 607 25.32 -7.66 5.38
C THR A 607 25.88 -6.59 6.30
N CYS A 608 25.40 -6.54 7.55
CA CYS A 608 25.85 -5.58 8.54
C CYS A 608 27.35 -5.67 8.84
N THR A 609 28.03 -4.53 8.82
CA THR A 609 29.44 -4.41 9.22
C THR A 609 29.61 -3.82 10.62
N LEU A 610 28.71 -2.92 11.06
CA LEU A 610 28.73 -2.35 12.41
C LEU A 610 27.35 -2.44 13.07
N TRP A 611 27.27 -3.26 14.12
CA TRP A 611 26.06 -3.41 14.93
C TRP A 611 25.97 -2.36 16.02
N ASP A 612 24.75 -1.91 16.28
CA ASP A 612 24.39 -1.30 17.54
C ASP A 612 24.48 -2.33 18.66
N ILE A 613 25.16 -1.96 19.74
CA ILE A 613 25.30 -2.79 20.92
C ILE A 613 24.96 -1.88 22.08
N ASP A 614 23.79 -2.10 22.65
CA ASP A 614 23.34 -1.34 23.80
C ASP A 614 24.28 -1.61 25.00
N LYS A 615 24.23 -0.75 26.01
CA LYS A 615 25.09 -0.79 27.20
C LYS A 615 25.00 -2.13 27.95
N CYS A 616 23.93 -2.89 27.75
CA CYS A 616 23.73 -4.22 28.32
C CYS A 616 24.22 -5.37 27.41
N GLY A 617 25.00 -5.09 26.36
CA GLY A 617 25.55 -6.08 25.43
C GLY A 617 24.52 -6.67 24.45
N ARG A 618 23.32 -6.09 24.37
CA ARG A 618 22.27 -6.54 23.46
C ARG A 618 22.45 -5.91 22.10
N LYS A 619 22.35 -6.75 21.07
CA LYS A 619 22.46 -6.36 19.67
C LYS A 619 21.18 -5.62 19.23
N GLY A 620 21.34 -4.38 18.79
CA GLY A 620 20.28 -3.51 18.28
C GLY A 620 20.21 -3.50 16.76
N SER A 621 19.84 -2.35 16.19
CA SER A 621 19.83 -2.14 14.74
C SER A 621 21.26 -2.12 14.17
N CYS A 622 21.40 -2.29 12.86
CA CYS A 622 22.71 -2.16 12.23
C CYS A 622 22.95 -0.75 11.69
N TRP A 623 24.13 -0.19 12.01
CA TRP A 623 24.53 1.18 11.67
C TRP A 623 25.14 1.30 10.27
N THR A 624 25.95 0.33 9.85
CA THR A 624 26.58 0.31 8.53
C THR A 624 26.52 -1.06 7.89
N TYR A 625 26.31 -1.08 6.57
CA TYR A 625 26.13 -2.30 5.78
C TYR A 625 27.21 -2.40 4.71
N ASN A 626 27.53 -3.61 4.28
CA ASN A 626 28.32 -3.83 3.08
C ASN A 626 27.44 -3.64 1.84
N ASN A 627 27.75 -2.61 1.04
CA ASN A 627 26.91 -2.15 -0.07
C ASN A 627 26.83 -3.20 -1.19
N HIS A 628 27.96 -3.83 -1.55
CA HIS A 628 28.00 -4.87 -2.58
C HIS A 628 27.12 -6.07 -2.19
N ARG A 629 27.32 -6.61 -0.99
CA ARG A 629 26.57 -7.78 -0.52
C ARG A 629 25.08 -7.46 -0.39
N MET A 630 24.74 -6.24 0.04
CA MET A 630 23.34 -5.79 0.14
C MET A 630 22.65 -5.82 -1.22
N ALA A 631 23.28 -5.26 -2.26
CA ALA A 631 22.73 -5.26 -3.62
C ALA A 631 22.51 -6.70 -4.14
N TYR A 632 23.52 -7.58 -4.04
CA TYR A 632 23.41 -8.96 -4.51
C TYR A 632 22.30 -9.74 -3.80
N MET A 633 22.15 -9.59 -2.48
CA MET A 633 21.11 -10.29 -1.72
C MET A 633 19.71 -9.82 -2.13
N LEU A 634 19.50 -8.51 -2.33
CA LEU A 634 18.22 -7.96 -2.79
C LEU A 634 17.86 -8.43 -4.20
N VAL A 635 18.83 -8.44 -5.12
CA VAL A 635 18.63 -9.02 -6.47
C VAL A 635 18.30 -10.50 -6.37
N GLY A 636 19.07 -11.28 -5.60
CA GLY A 636 18.87 -12.72 -5.47
C GLY A 636 17.46 -13.08 -5.02
N ILE A 637 16.97 -12.48 -3.93
CA ILE A 637 15.61 -12.75 -3.41
C ILE A 637 14.55 -12.34 -4.45
N SER A 638 14.70 -11.16 -5.04
CA SER A 638 13.71 -10.65 -5.98
C SER A 638 13.65 -11.47 -7.28
N VAL A 639 14.79 -11.92 -7.80
CA VAL A 639 14.88 -12.82 -8.95
C VAL A 639 14.25 -14.17 -8.62
N ILE A 640 14.57 -14.78 -7.48
CA ILE A 640 14.00 -16.07 -7.07
C ILE A 640 12.48 -15.97 -6.98
N ALA A 641 11.95 -14.97 -6.27
CA ALA A 641 10.50 -14.78 -6.13
C ALA A 641 9.81 -14.53 -7.47
N LYS A 642 10.40 -13.71 -8.35
CA LYS A 642 9.90 -13.45 -9.72
C LYS A 642 9.90 -14.70 -10.59
N VAL A 643 10.96 -15.51 -10.54
CA VAL A 643 11.05 -16.77 -11.29
C VAL A 643 9.98 -17.74 -10.82
N ILE A 644 9.77 -17.89 -9.51
CA ILE A 644 8.70 -18.72 -8.95
C ILE A 644 7.33 -18.23 -9.42
N SER A 645 7.08 -16.91 -9.39
CA SER A 645 5.85 -16.28 -9.90
C SER A 645 5.60 -16.61 -11.39
N ILE A 646 6.64 -16.49 -12.22
CA ILE A 646 6.57 -16.82 -13.65
C ILE A 646 6.28 -18.30 -13.86
N ILE A 647 6.95 -19.20 -13.13
CA ILE A 647 6.72 -20.65 -13.21
C ILE A 647 5.26 -20.97 -12.93
N PHE A 648 4.70 -20.51 -11.82
CA PHE A 648 3.29 -20.75 -11.49
C PHE A 648 2.33 -20.18 -12.53
N THR A 649 2.61 -18.97 -13.04
CA THR A 649 1.77 -18.37 -14.08
C THR A 649 1.82 -19.14 -15.39
N VAL A 650 3.01 -19.60 -15.80
CA VAL A 650 3.20 -20.45 -16.98
C VAL A 650 2.48 -21.79 -16.80
N THR A 651 2.59 -22.42 -15.63
CA THR A 651 1.84 -23.63 -15.29
C THR A 651 0.33 -23.39 -15.40
N ALA A 652 -0.18 -22.24 -14.93
CA ALA A 652 -1.58 -21.87 -15.09
C ALA A 652 -2.01 -21.74 -16.56
N VAL A 653 -1.14 -21.21 -17.44
CA VAL A 653 -1.42 -21.13 -18.89
C VAL A 653 -1.63 -22.52 -19.50
N PHE A 654 -0.84 -23.51 -19.08
CA PHE A 654 -0.93 -24.88 -19.60
C PHE A 654 -2.10 -25.68 -19.03
N ILE A 655 -2.41 -25.49 -17.73
CA ILE A 655 -3.50 -26.21 -17.05
C ILE A 655 -4.87 -25.61 -17.40
N TYR A 656 -4.94 -24.32 -17.75
CA TYR A 656 -6.20 -23.65 -18.02
C TYR A 656 -6.94 -24.27 -19.20
N ASN A 657 -8.01 -24.98 -18.86
CA ASN A 657 -9.00 -25.51 -19.79
C ASN A 657 -10.26 -24.64 -19.78
N PRO A 658 -10.58 -23.92 -20.88
CA PRO A 658 -11.83 -23.17 -21.00
C PRO A 658 -13.04 -24.11 -21.09
N PRO A 659 -14.26 -23.66 -20.74
CA PRO A 659 -15.46 -24.44 -20.98
C PRO A 659 -15.67 -24.61 -22.50
N PRO A 660 -16.27 -25.72 -22.96
CA PRO A 660 -16.59 -25.92 -24.37
C PRO A 660 -17.45 -24.75 -24.86
N GLU A 661 -17.10 -24.18 -26.02
CA GLU A 661 -17.92 -23.16 -26.66
C GLU A 661 -19.33 -23.74 -26.88
N GLN A 662 -20.35 -23.08 -26.30
CA GLN A 662 -21.74 -23.39 -26.62
C GLN A 662 -22.02 -22.93 -28.07
N LEU A 663 -21.64 -23.77 -29.03
CA LEU A 663 -21.95 -23.61 -30.45
C LEU A 663 -23.46 -23.80 -30.77
N GLU A 664 -24.33 -24.03 -29.77
CA GLU A 664 -25.74 -24.41 -30.00
C GLU A 664 -26.79 -23.39 -29.50
N SER A 665 -26.49 -22.09 -29.40
CA SER A 665 -27.55 -21.08 -29.14
C SER A 665 -27.86 -20.15 -30.30
N SER A 666 -27.04 -20.17 -31.35
CA SER A 666 -27.31 -19.47 -32.62
C SER A 666 -28.30 -20.27 -33.48
N GLU A 667 -28.06 -21.57 -33.67
CA GLU A 667 -28.94 -22.43 -34.48
C GLU A 667 -30.32 -22.63 -33.88
N LYS A 668 -30.46 -22.75 -32.54
CA LYS A 668 -31.79 -22.87 -31.90
C LYS A 668 -32.60 -21.56 -31.89
N LYS A 669 -31.95 -20.40 -31.99
CA LYS A 669 -32.66 -19.12 -32.16
C LYS A 669 -33.07 -18.89 -33.62
N GLU A 670 -32.30 -19.39 -34.58
CA GLU A 670 -32.66 -19.34 -35.99
C GLU A 670 -33.75 -20.37 -36.34
N GLU A 671 -33.69 -21.59 -35.80
CA GLU A 671 -34.77 -22.58 -35.96
C GLU A 671 -36.07 -22.15 -35.28
N ALA A 672 -36.03 -21.53 -34.09
CA ALA A 672 -37.24 -21.04 -33.43
C ALA A 672 -37.88 -19.82 -34.13
N VAL A 673 -37.11 -19.03 -34.87
CA VAL A 673 -37.63 -17.92 -35.70
C VAL A 673 -38.17 -18.44 -37.03
N THR A 674 -37.59 -19.52 -37.56
CA THR A 674 -38.03 -20.14 -38.83
C THR A 674 -39.28 -21.04 -38.63
N SER A 675 -39.45 -21.66 -37.46
CA SER A 675 -40.62 -22.49 -37.14
C SER A 675 -41.89 -21.70 -36.74
N VAL A 676 -41.80 -20.37 -36.63
CA VAL A 676 -42.94 -19.46 -36.39
C VAL A 676 -43.38 -18.74 -37.68
N GLN A 677 -42.69 -18.99 -38.81
CA GLN A 677 -43.03 -18.43 -40.13
C GLN A 677 -43.38 -19.48 -41.19
N LEU A 678 -43.84 -20.68 -40.80
CA LEU A 678 -44.43 -21.67 -41.71
C LEU A 678 -45.86 -22.02 -41.30
#